data_AF-A0AAV8RJS1-F1
#
_entry.id   AF-A0AAV8RJS1-F1
#
_cell.length_a   1.000
_cell.length_b   1.000
_cell.length_c   1.000
_cell.angle_alpha   90.00
_cell.angle_beta   90.00
_cell.angle_gamma   90.00
#
_symmetry.space_group_name_H-M   'P 1'
#
loop_
_entity.id
_entity.type
_entity.pdbx_description
1 polymer ?
#
loop_
_entity_poly.entity_id
_entity_poly.type
_entity_poly.pdbx_seq_one_letter_code
_entity_poly.pdbx_strand_id
1 'polypeptide(L)'
;MKISCWNVRGLNKTEKCRELNRIIRSAACDIVILVETKIKPHRVQVQKNLIWPEAELFTNDSQDTYGRVWVLWHPNLVTAWFISATNQFIHLKAEDKQTGCQFNITGIYASNSMSDRNALWRDLVSIANSYPTVPWVVLGDFNTVRYTNEKVGGRVLSECQLQHFNDCIDTAALTDMKSVGDWFSWNNQSTAERKIMARLDRCLINQEWLAVFPDSLLEYGAKLFSDHSIMHIHADKALPRVKKPFRFFNMWSSHPKFLEVIKSAWDINVFGSPPYILCQKLKACKAALKKWNSTTFGNINDRVQLCKKELMAVQSELNLQPLDANLIYKEAAARNNFMQALKQEECFLKQKSRQHWLTLGDSNTKFFYAAIATRRATNRIKKCKGIDGNLIEDLDEVKNYTEQFFYSLLNQEQQPNSIHVGPTRRLDSEALSHLNAPITDDEIVKVVFKSPKHKSPGPDGFPAEFYQIAWPIVGNDVIKACRHFFSSGHILKEMNCTFISLVPKNDGADSLENYRPISLCNFIYKVISKLLADRLQKVMNKVISPNQAAFLKGRSIHHNVLLANDLVKDLHSKTRGKKICFKADLRKAFDSVNRDFIYMMLHNMGFPQHWVKWIQCCLETPKFSILFNGSPIGFFGSKNGIRQGDPLSPYLFTIAMEGLSCMLEEAVSNGKIKVPHYGSVYISHITFADDLIIFLRDDPVSVSNLADILNEFGKVSGLKLNHAKSKVYVGACIDNKDHIAQTLGVAEGNLPVPYLGLPLISTGINKASCQPIIQKIKNRISSWKNRLLSKAGRLELIRSVLTSYSIYWSHAFLLPAGLLHDIDKLLMNFFWNGTDGKAMHMVNWDSICKPKDEGGLNLRHIRDWNKACMVKQLWDILQNKSSLWSQWVFARYLTKESIWEVSAKTSHSAAWKGILKARRWLRNNISYVISSGTNINMWYDPWVNGKSIFQIFGDRVRQDLGAPKDWKVSEFINNGTWCLPNPTSPDMLLLWPTIRAITIKNNSSDMLIWLHDNGKFSATSAWNQIRRRNNKWIQSSWTWDSPCSQRHSLCTWQALLGKLPTMDNMQRRGIYIVNRCSLCMQNEESVDHLYFACDYSSWIWKEILKRFDFQRLPRPNLHHELEMLMQSFSRKGPLTQLARIIFRCAIWWIWKERCGRIFECHNMNKAQILIEILQDSRSCMEQELNTEHLTRREKDIFTRFNFSIRQESLE
;
A
#
# COMPACT_ATOMS: atom_id res chain seq x y z
N MET A 1 3.71 -5.72 -34.89
CA MET A 1 5.03 -5.17 -35.20
C MET A 1 6.08 -5.79 -34.28
N LYS A 2 7.21 -6.24 -34.82
CA LYS A 2 8.31 -6.89 -34.10
C LYS A 2 9.62 -6.15 -34.32
N ILE A 3 10.24 -5.68 -33.22
CA ILE A 3 11.50 -4.94 -33.26
C ILE A 3 12.56 -5.73 -32.49
N SER A 4 13.72 -5.97 -33.08
CA SER A 4 14.82 -6.68 -32.42
C SER A 4 16.03 -5.78 -32.24
N CYS A 5 16.80 -5.98 -31.17
CA CYS A 5 18.05 -5.28 -30.94
C CYS A 5 19.12 -6.22 -30.38
N TRP A 6 20.35 -6.14 -30.87
CA TRP A 6 21.42 -7.01 -30.39
C TRP A 6 22.81 -6.39 -30.50
N ASN A 7 23.60 -6.47 -29.42
CA ASN A 7 25.04 -6.27 -29.48
C ASN A 7 25.70 -7.55 -30.04
N VAL A 8 26.23 -7.44 -31.26
CA VAL A 8 26.73 -8.59 -32.04
C VAL A 8 28.24 -8.80 -31.94
N ARG A 9 28.96 -7.84 -31.33
CA ARG A 9 30.43 -7.83 -31.17
C ARG A 9 31.17 -8.24 -32.44
N GLY A 10 30.95 -7.49 -33.51
CA GLY A 10 31.60 -7.69 -34.80
C GLY A 10 30.86 -8.65 -35.74
N LEU A 11 30.68 -8.22 -36.99
CA LEU A 11 29.99 -8.97 -38.06
C LEU A 11 30.93 -9.42 -39.20
N ASN A 12 32.24 -9.45 -38.97
CA ASN A 12 33.21 -9.81 -40.01
C ASN A 12 33.18 -11.31 -40.40
N LYS A 13 32.58 -12.18 -39.58
CA LYS A 13 32.49 -13.64 -39.79
C LYS A 13 31.17 -14.01 -40.46
N THR A 14 31.23 -14.77 -41.56
CA THR A 14 30.05 -15.15 -42.36
C THR A 14 29.07 -16.03 -41.60
N GLU A 15 29.54 -16.88 -40.68
CA GLU A 15 28.70 -17.74 -39.85
C GLU A 15 27.79 -16.93 -38.93
N LYS A 16 28.31 -15.86 -38.33
CA LYS A 16 27.51 -14.93 -37.51
C LYS A 16 26.41 -14.26 -38.34
N CYS A 17 26.73 -13.84 -39.56
CA CYS A 17 25.74 -13.24 -40.47
C CYS A 17 24.63 -14.22 -40.86
N ARG A 18 24.97 -15.49 -41.13
CA ARG A 18 23.98 -16.54 -41.44
C ARG A 18 23.08 -16.85 -40.24
N GLU A 19 23.64 -16.88 -39.04
CA GLU A 19 22.86 -17.12 -37.83
C GLU A 19 21.93 -15.94 -37.52
N LEU A 20 22.39 -14.70 -37.69
CA LEU A 20 21.54 -13.51 -37.63
C LEU A 20 20.39 -13.59 -38.62
N ASN A 21 20.65 -13.99 -39.86
CA ASN A 21 19.61 -14.16 -40.88
C ASN A 21 18.55 -15.19 -40.43
N ARG A 22 18.96 -16.34 -39.89
CA ARG A 22 18.04 -17.34 -39.33
C ARG A 22 17.17 -16.78 -38.21
N ILE A 23 17.76 -16.04 -37.28
CA ILE A 23 17.06 -15.43 -36.14
C ILE A 23 16.05 -14.37 -36.62
N ILE A 24 16.46 -13.51 -37.56
CA ILE A 24 15.59 -12.48 -38.14
C ILE A 24 14.38 -13.11 -38.80
N ARG A 25 14.58 -14.19 -39.58
CA ARG A 25 13.52 -14.94 -40.25
C ARG A 25 12.61 -15.69 -39.27
N SER A 26 13.18 -16.40 -38.30
CA SER A 26 12.40 -17.18 -37.32
C SER A 26 11.57 -16.28 -36.40
N ALA A 27 12.11 -15.12 -36.02
CA ALA A 27 11.39 -14.15 -35.22
C ALA A 27 10.39 -13.31 -36.05
N ALA A 28 10.46 -13.35 -37.39
CA ALA A 28 9.71 -12.51 -38.30
C ALA A 28 9.83 -11.01 -37.95
N CYS A 29 11.08 -10.52 -37.89
CA CYS A 29 11.33 -9.12 -37.49
C CYS A 29 10.86 -8.13 -38.56
N ASP A 30 10.39 -6.96 -38.13
CA ASP A 30 10.08 -5.83 -39.01
C ASP A 30 11.22 -4.80 -39.00
N ILE A 31 11.81 -4.57 -37.83
CA ILE A 31 12.95 -3.66 -37.61
C ILE A 31 14.00 -4.38 -36.77
N VAL A 32 15.28 -4.23 -37.13
CA VAL A 32 16.42 -4.83 -36.43
C VAL A 32 17.48 -3.75 -36.17
N ILE A 33 17.91 -3.64 -34.92
CA ILE A 33 19.00 -2.76 -34.50
C ILE A 33 20.21 -3.61 -34.14
N LEU A 34 21.32 -3.44 -34.83
CA LEU A 34 22.57 -4.12 -34.52
C LEU A 34 23.56 -3.11 -33.97
N VAL A 35 24.17 -3.44 -32.83
CA VAL A 35 25.17 -2.58 -32.18
C VAL A 35 26.52 -3.30 -32.05
N GLU A 36 27.59 -2.52 -32.06
CA GLU A 36 28.98 -2.99 -32.10
C GLU A 36 29.30 -3.86 -33.33
N THR A 37 28.81 -3.47 -34.52
CA THR A 37 28.97 -4.24 -35.78
C THR A 37 30.43 -4.32 -36.27
N LYS A 38 31.26 -3.29 -36.02
CA LYS A 38 32.69 -3.20 -36.38
C LYS A 38 32.96 -3.51 -37.87
N ILE A 39 32.11 -2.97 -38.75
CA ILE A 39 32.22 -3.15 -40.20
C ILE A 39 32.76 -1.87 -40.83
N LYS A 40 33.75 -2.02 -41.72
CA LYS A 40 34.27 -0.89 -42.50
C LYS A 40 33.22 -0.47 -43.55
N PRO A 41 33.08 0.83 -43.88
CA PRO A 41 32.04 1.34 -44.78
C PRO A 41 31.90 0.57 -46.11
N HIS A 42 33.01 0.22 -46.76
CA HIS A 42 33.00 -0.52 -48.04
C HIS A 42 32.46 -1.96 -47.96
N ARG A 43 32.35 -2.55 -46.75
CA ARG A 43 31.79 -3.90 -46.53
C ARG A 43 30.35 -3.88 -46.02
N VAL A 44 29.79 -2.71 -45.72
CA VAL A 44 28.44 -2.58 -45.14
C VAL A 44 27.40 -3.28 -46.01
N GLN A 45 27.40 -3.01 -47.31
CA GLN A 45 26.41 -3.57 -48.24
C GLN A 45 26.53 -5.09 -48.39
N VAL A 46 27.76 -5.61 -48.44
CA VAL A 46 28.02 -7.05 -48.57
C VAL A 46 27.50 -7.79 -47.33
N GLN A 47 27.76 -7.26 -46.14
CA GLN A 47 27.38 -7.86 -44.87
C GLN A 47 25.88 -7.75 -44.65
N LYS A 48 25.28 -6.61 -45.00
CA LYS A 48 23.84 -6.41 -45.01
C LYS A 48 23.15 -7.44 -45.90
N ASN A 49 23.67 -7.68 -47.11
CA ASN A 49 23.08 -8.67 -48.02
C ASN A 49 23.17 -10.11 -47.49
N LEU A 50 24.17 -10.44 -46.68
CA LEU A 50 24.24 -11.74 -46.01
C LEU A 50 23.23 -11.88 -44.85
N ILE A 51 22.98 -10.80 -44.13
CA ILE A 51 22.13 -10.77 -42.93
C ILE A 51 20.65 -10.66 -43.31
N TRP A 52 20.31 -9.69 -44.16
CA TRP A 52 18.94 -9.42 -44.59
C TRP A 52 18.93 -8.70 -45.96
N PRO A 53 18.91 -9.46 -47.07
CA PRO A 53 18.99 -8.90 -48.42
C PRO A 53 17.92 -7.86 -48.74
N GLU A 54 16.71 -8.07 -48.27
CA GLU A 54 15.51 -7.27 -48.59
C GLU A 54 15.37 -5.99 -47.75
N ALA A 55 16.15 -5.84 -46.67
CA ALA A 55 15.98 -4.70 -45.75
C ALA A 55 16.53 -3.40 -46.34
N GLU A 56 15.97 -2.26 -45.93
CA GLU A 56 16.68 -0.98 -46.00
C GLU A 56 17.58 -0.85 -44.77
N LEU A 57 18.63 -0.02 -44.87
CA LEU A 57 19.65 0.12 -43.84
C LEU A 57 20.01 1.60 -43.64
N PHE A 58 20.09 2.00 -42.38
CA PHE A 58 20.73 3.23 -41.95
C PHE A 58 21.87 2.93 -40.96
N THR A 59 23.04 3.55 -41.17
CA THR A 59 24.24 3.39 -40.33
C THR A 59 24.74 4.74 -39.85
N ASN A 60 25.51 4.75 -38.76
CA ASN A 60 26.18 5.96 -38.26
C ASN A 60 27.64 6.08 -38.74
N ASP A 61 27.97 5.52 -39.91
CA ASP A 61 29.33 5.46 -40.45
C ASP A 61 29.92 6.86 -40.71
N SER A 62 29.08 7.87 -40.91
CA SER A 62 29.50 9.28 -41.05
C SER A 62 29.93 9.92 -39.73
N GLN A 63 29.59 9.30 -38.60
CA GLN A 63 29.83 9.81 -37.24
C GLN A 63 30.79 8.92 -36.43
N ASP A 64 31.06 7.68 -36.87
CA ASP A 64 32.01 6.75 -36.26
C ASP A 64 32.73 5.93 -37.34
N THR A 65 34.06 5.82 -37.23
CA THR A 65 34.93 5.15 -38.22
C THR A 65 34.66 3.66 -38.44
N TYR A 66 33.90 3.02 -37.55
CA TYR A 66 33.56 1.59 -37.63
C TYR A 66 32.05 1.30 -37.68
N GLY A 67 31.21 2.34 -37.80
CA GLY A 67 29.79 2.15 -38.08
C GLY A 67 29.03 1.37 -37.02
N ARG A 68 29.14 1.77 -35.76
CA ARG A 68 28.79 0.93 -34.60
C ARG A 68 27.31 0.62 -34.44
N VAL A 69 26.41 1.43 -34.99
CA VAL A 69 24.96 1.25 -34.85
C VAL A 69 24.35 1.13 -36.24
N TRP A 70 23.62 0.05 -36.48
CA TRP A 70 22.87 -0.20 -37.70
C TRP A 70 21.38 -0.32 -37.36
N VAL A 71 20.53 0.32 -38.14
CA VAL A 71 19.08 0.15 -38.07
C VAL A 71 18.60 -0.37 -39.43
N LEU A 72 18.07 -1.58 -39.45
CA LEU A 72 17.54 -2.26 -40.62
C LEU A 72 16.02 -2.37 -40.51
N TRP A 73 15.30 -2.24 -41.62
CA TRP A 73 13.85 -2.48 -41.64
C TRP A 73 13.39 -3.06 -42.97
N HIS A 74 12.27 -3.78 -42.95
CA HIS A 74 11.69 -4.30 -44.18
C HIS A 74 10.86 -3.22 -44.89
N PRO A 75 11.19 -2.83 -46.14
CA PRO A 75 10.58 -1.67 -46.81
C PRO A 75 9.08 -1.86 -47.10
N ASN A 76 8.59 -3.10 -47.24
CA ASN A 76 7.15 -3.36 -47.41
C ASN A 76 6.35 -3.26 -46.11
N LEU A 77 7.00 -3.29 -44.94
CA LEU A 77 6.33 -3.31 -43.63
C LEU A 77 6.47 -1.98 -42.90
N VAL A 78 7.62 -1.31 -43.05
CA VAL A 78 7.94 -0.07 -42.35
C VAL A 78 8.50 0.96 -43.32
N THR A 79 8.10 2.21 -43.18
CA THR A 79 8.79 3.38 -43.75
C THR A 79 9.57 4.06 -42.64
N ALA A 80 10.85 4.37 -42.85
CA ALA A 80 11.65 5.11 -41.87
C ALA A 80 12.27 6.38 -42.47
N TRP A 81 12.30 7.46 -41.69
CA TRP A 81 12.91 8.74 -42.03
C TRP A 81 13.99 9.10 -41.01
N PHE A 82 15.15 9.51 -41.52
CA PHE A 82 16.24 9.98 -40.69
C PHE A 82 15.90 11.29 -39.98
N ILE A 83 16.26 11.41 -38.69
CA ILE A 83 16.19 12.66 -37.93
C ILE A 83 17.59 13.08 -37.49
N SER A 84 18.28 12.24 -36.72
CA SER A 84 19.62 12.57 -36.20
C SER A 84 20.42 11.31 -35.85
N ALA A 85 21.75 11.44 -35.82
CA ALA A 85 22.65 10.39 -35.37
C ALA A 85 23.91 10.99 -34.74
N THR A 86 24.54 10.23 -33.85
CA THR A 86 25.86 10.50 -33.27
C THR A 86 26.69 9.22 -33.29
N ASN A 87 27.90 9.27 -32.75
CA ASN A 87 28.71 8.07 -32.53
C ASN A 87 28.08 7.07 -31.52
N GLN A 88 27.13 7.51 -30.69
CA GLN A 88 26.48 6.70 -29.65
C GLN A 88 25.02 6.32 -29.94
N PHE A 89 24.34 6.96 -30.91
CA PHE A 89 22.96 6.60 -31.25
C PHE A 89 22.56 6.93 -32.69
N ILE A 90 21.46 6.31 -33.15
CA ILE A 90 20.70 6.69 -34.36
C ILE A 90 19.24 6.92 -33.97
N HIS A 91 18.67 8.05 -34.35
CA HIS A 91 17.28 8.44 -34.11
C HIS A 91 16.52 8.57 -35.43
N LEU A 92 15.47 7.76 -35.60
CA LEU A 92 14.62 7.75 -36.79
C LEU A 92 13.16 7.96 -36.42
N LYS A 93 12.39 8.55 -37.34
CA LYS A 93 10.93 8.43 -37.36
C LYS A 93 10.58 7.19 -38.17
N ALA A 94 9.65 6.37 -37.70
CA ALA A 94 9.18 5.19 -38.40
C ALA A 94 7.64 5.19 -38.50
N GLU A 95 7.12 4.58 -39.56
CA GLU A 95 5.71 4.33 -39.77
C GLU A 95 5.50 2.86 -40.13
N ASP A 96 4.65 2.19 -39.36
CA ASP A 96 4.17 0.84 -39.69
C ASP A 96 3.12 0.93 -40.81
N LYS A 97 3.45 0.43 -42.00
CA LYS A 97 2.60 0.49 -43.19
C LYS A 97 1.31 -0.31 -43.03
N GLN A 98 1.29 -1.34 -42.19
CA GLN A 98 0.08 -2.14 -41.98
C GLN A 98 -0.93 -1.38 -41.12
N THR A 99 -0.47 -0.55 -40.19
CA THR A 99 -1.33 0.11 -39.21
C THR A 99 -1.47 1.62 -39.38
N GLY A 100 -0.62 2.25 -40.21
CA GLY A 100 -0.50 3.70 -40.37
C GLY A 100 0.08 4.40 -39.14
N CYS A 101 0.67 3.65 -38.20
CA CYS A 101 1.12 4.19 -36.93
C CYS A 101 2.52 4.80 -37.03
N GLN A 102 2.66 6.09 -36.71
CA GLN A 102 3.94 6.78 -36.65
C GLN A 102 4.53 6.79 -35.23
N PHE A 103 5.84 6.52 -35.12
CA PHE A 103 6.59 6.53 -33.86
C PHE A 103 8.06 6.89 -34.09
N ASN A 104 8.76 7.32 -33.05
CA ASN A 104 10.20 7.52 -33.06
C ASN A 104 10.92 6.29 -32.49
N ILE A 105 12.05 5.93 -33.09
CA ILE A 105 12.91 4.82 -32.65
C ILE A 105 14.35 5.30 -32.47
N THR A 106 15.02 4.85 -31.41
CA THR A 106 16.41 5.22 -31.13
C THR A 106 17.25 4.00 -30.79
N GLY A 107 18.20 3.67 -31.66
CA GLY A 107 19.20 2.63 -31.42
C GLY A 107 20.40 3.19 -30.68
N ILE A 108 20.81 2.58 -29.57
CA ILE A 108 21.89 3.08 -28.70
C ILE A 108 23.06 2.11 -28.58
N TYR A 109 24.27 2.65 -28.68
CA TYR A 109 25.51 2.04 -28.23
C TYR A 109 26.31 3.08 -27.43
N ALA A 110 26.12 3.09 -26.11
CA ALA A 110 26.71 4.10 -25.23
C ALA A 110 28.21 3.87 -24.99
N SER A 111 28.97 4.93 -24.74
CA SER A 111 30.40 4.84 -24.41
C SER A 111 30.64 4.10 -23.08
N ASN A 112 31.75 3.37 -22.99
CA ASN A 112 32.25 2.80 -21.73
C ASN A 112 32.79 3.88 -20.77
N SER A 113 33.19 5.04 -21.31
CA SER A 113 33.63 6.18 -20.51
C SER A 113 32.44 6.97 -19.97
N MET A 114 32.48 7.32 -18.69
CA MET A 114 31.43 8.09 -18.03
C MET A 114 31.33 9.52 -18.57
N SER A 115 32.45 10.16 -18.91
CA SER A 115 32.48 11.53 -19.44
C SER A 115 31.70 11.63 -20.75
N ASP A 116 31.95 10.68 -21.65
CA ASP A 116 31.42 10.70 -23.02
C ASP A 116 29.95 10.27 -23.04
N ARG A 117 29.56 9.40 -22.10
CA ARG A 117 28.17 8.96 -21.94
C ARG A 117 27.25 10.09 -21.48
N ASN A 118 27.77 11.08 -20.75
CA ASN A 118 26.97 12.24 -20.32
C ASN A 118 26.50 13.11 -21.51
N ALA A 119 27.17 13.05 -22.67
CA ALA A 119 26.66 13.68 -23.88
C ALA A 119 25.37 13.00 -24.35
N LEU A 120 25.38 11.67 -24.47
CA LEU A 120 24.19 10.87 -24.82
C LEU A 120 23.00 11.16 -23.90
N TRP A 121 23.21 11.31 -22.59
CA TRP A 121 22.15 11.66 -21.65
C TRP A 121 21.48 13.00 -21.96
N ARG A 122 22.28 14.02 -22.28
CA ARG A 122 21.76 15.34 -22.67
C ARG A 122 20.98 15.26 -23.98
N ASP A 123 21.49 14.48 -24.94
CA ASP A 123 20.84 14.29 -26.24
C ASP A 123 19.48 13.61 -26.11
N LEU A 124 19.36 12.56 -25.28
CA LEU A 124 18.08 11.89 -25.04
C LEU A 124 17.06 12.81 -24.38
N VAL A 125 17.48 13.66 -23.45
CA VAL A 125 16.60 14.67 -22.84
C VAL A 125 16.16 15.72 -23.88
N SER A 126 17.08 16.15 -24.75
CA SER A 126 16.77 17.09 -25.84
C SER A 126 15.75 16.51 -26.84
N ILE A 127 15.93 15.25 -27.23
CA ILE A 127 14.98 14.52 -28.08
C ILE A 127 13.61 14.42 -27.41
N ALA A 128 13.57 14.07 -26.12
CA ALA A 128 12.32 13.99 -25.36
C ALA A 128 11.55 15.31 -25.34
N ASN A 129 12.26 16.43 -25.18
CA ASN A 129 11.68 17.77 -25.17
C ASN A 129 11.20 18.22 -26.56
N SER A 130 11.86 17.75 -27.62
CA SER A 130 11.51 18.07 -29.00
C SER A 130 10.26 17.32 -29.50
N TYR A 131 10.02 16.11 -28.98
CA TYR A 131 8.92 15.24 -29.39
C TYR A 131 8.05 14.73 -28.21
N PRO A 132 7.44 15.63 -27.42
CA PRO A 132 6.75 15.24 -26.18
C PRO A 132 5.47 14.42 -26.38
N THR A 133 4.87 14.49 -27.58
CA THR A 133 3.58 13.85 -27.91
C THR A 133 3.68 12.71 -28.92
N VAL A 134 4.90 12.26 -29.26
CA VAL A 134 5.12 11.19 -30.25
C VAL A 134 5.45 9.88 -29.52
N PRO A 135 4.85 8.73 -29.88
CA PRO A 135 5.28 7.43 -29.38
C PRO A 135 6.78 7.23 -29.59
N TRP A 136 7.54 6.95 -28.54
CA TRP A 136 9.00 6.85 -28.62
C TRP A 136 9.53 5.60 -27.92
N VAL A 137 10.37 4.85 -28.63
CA VAL A 137 11.10 3.69 -28.14
C VAL A 137 12.60 3.88 -28.31
N VAL A 138 13.34 3.59 -27.24
CA VAL A 138 14.80 3.71 -27.17
C VAL A 138 15.35 2.36 -26.75
N LEU A 139 16.24 1.75 -27.53
CA LEU A 139 16.73 0.41 -27.24
C LEU A 139 18.19 0.24 -27.68
N GLY A 140 18.93 -0.56 -26.91
CA GLY A 140 20.35 -0.78 -27.18
C GLY A 140 21.16 -1.11 -25.95
N ASP A 141 22.48 -1.00 -26.10
CA ASP A 141 23.46 -1.21 -25.06
C ASP A 141 23.85 0.12 -24.42
N PHE A 142 23.47 0.30 -23.15
CA PHE A 142 23.72 1.53 -22.39
C PHE A 142 25.05 1.51 -21.64
N ASN A 143 25.78 0.38 -21.66
CA ASN A 143 27.04 0.18 -20.94
C ASN A 143 27.00 0.62 -19.45
N THR A 144 25.81 0.56 -18.84
CA THR A 144 25.56 0.99 -17.47
C THR A 144 24.35 0.28 -16.85
N VAL A 145 24.28 0.29 -15.51
CA VAL A 145 23.16 -0.29 -14.74
C VAL A 145 22.46 0.80 -13.93
N ARG A 146 21.19 0.57 -13.58
CA ARG A 146 20.38 1.50 -12.79
C ARG A 146 20.47 1.25 -11.29
N TYR A 147 20.62 -0.01 -10.90
CA TYR A 147 20.65 -0.44 -9.51
C TYR A 147 21.82 -1.38 -9.20
N THR A 148 22.22 -1.43 -7.94
CA THR A 148 23.33 -2.28 -7.49
C THR A 148 23.06 -3.78 -7.66
N ASN A 149 21.80 -4.22 -7.57
CA ASN A 149 21.38 -5.61 -7.77
C ASN A 149 21.31 -6.04 -9.24
N GLU A 150 21.59 -5.14 -10.19
CA GLU A 150 21.65 -5.44 -11.62
C GLU A 150 23.07 -5.79 -12.10
N LYS A 151 24.02 -5.91 -11.16
CA LYS A 151 25.39 -6.35 -11.40
C LYS A 151 25.82 -7.36 -10.33
N VAL A 152 26.47 -8.43 -10.75
CA VAL A 152 27.09 -9.42 -9.86
C VAL A 152 28.56 -9.59 -10.27
N GLY A 153 29.47 -9.58 -9.30
CA GLY A 153 30.91 -9.64 -9.52
C GLY A 153 31.56 -8.30 -9.91
N GLY A 154 32.89 -8.25 -9.85
CA GLY A 154 33.69 -7.07 -10.21
C GLY A 154 33.59 -5.90 -9.21
N ARG A 155 34.11 -4.72 -9.60
CA ARG A 155 34.13 -3.52 -8.75
C ARG A 155 32.70 -3.00 -8.49
N VAL A 156 32.43 -2.67 -7.23
CA VAL A 156 31.19 -2.00 -6.77
C VAL A 156 31.10 -0.63 -7.42
N LEU A 157 29.97 -0.33 -8.05
CA LEU A 157 29.70 0.95 -8.71
C LEU A 157 29.42 2.03 -7.67
N SER A 158 29.87 3.26 -7.95
CA SER A 158 29.58 4.41 -7.08
C SER A 158 28.12 4.84 -7.19
N GLU A 159 27.53 5.36 -6.10
CA GLU A 159 26.13 5.84 -6.09
C GLU A 159 25.92 7.00 -7.09
N CYS A 160 26.95 7.81 -7.34
CA CYS A 160 26.95 8.88 -8.33
C CYS A 160 26.73 8.38 -9.76
N GLN A 161 27.42 7.29 -10.14
CA GLN A 161 27.29 6.68 -11.49
C GLN A 161 25.88 6.16 -11.76
N LEU A 162 25.26 5.54 -10.76
CA LEU A 162 23.88 5.05 -10.86
C LEU A 162 22.88 6.21 -10.97
N GLN A 163 23.15 7.31 -10.25
CA GLN A 163 22.24 8.44 -10.20
C GLN A 163 22.15 9.17 -11.54
N HIS A 164 23.26 9.41 -12.24
CA HIS A 164 23.24 10.15 -13.51
C HIS A 164 22.37 9.49 -14.59
N PHE A 165 22.43 8.15 -14.71
CA PHE A 165 21.60 7.45 -15.67
C PHE A 165 20.12 7.46 -15.27
N ASN A 166 19.82 7.28 -13.98
CA ASN A 166 18.45 7.38 -13.48
C ASN A 166 17.87 8.79 -13.66
N ASP A 167 18.67 9.82 -13.40
CA ASP A 167 18.30 11.22 -13.63
C ASP A 167 17.99 11.48 -15.10
N CYS A 168 18.77 10.92 -16.04
CA CYS A 168 18.46 11.02 -17.48
C CYS A 168 17.13 10.36 -17.85
N ILE A 169 16.91 9.11 -17.42
CA ILE A 169 15.68 8.37 -17.71
C ILE A 169 14.47 9.12 -17.16
N ASP A 170 14.59 9.54 -15.90
CA ASP A 170 13.58 10.35 -15.26
C ASP A 170 13.41 11.61 -16.10
N THR A 171 14.46 12.39 -16.37
CA THR A 171 14.43 13.67 -17.10
C THR A 171 13.79 13.59 -18.49
N ALA A 172 14.03 12.51 -19.23
CA ALA A 172 13.43 12.24 -20.53
C ALA A 172 12.00 11.67 -20.46
N ALA A 173 11.44 11.51 -19.25
CA ALA A 173 10.14 10.88 -19.00
C ALA A 173 10.02 9.46 -19.58
N LEU A 174 11.15 8.76 -19.63
CA LEU A 174 11.27 7.41 -20.14
C LEU A 174 11.04 6.39 -19.03
N THR A 175 10.60 5.20 -19.41
CA THR A 175 10.45 4.07 -18.48
C THR A 175 10.96 2.78 -19.10
N ASP A 176 11.63 1.95 -18.30
CA ASP A 176 12.02 0.60 -18.73
C ASP A 176 10.77 -0.18 -19.18
N MET A 177 10.81 -0.70 -20.41
CA MET A 177 9.81 -1.63 -20.90
C MET A 177 9.88 -2.93 -20.07
N LYS A 178 8.72 -3.49 -19.75
CA LYS A 178 8.66 -4.76 -19.01
C LYS A 178 9.34 -5.86 -19.83
N SER A 179 10.25 -6.59 -19.19
CA SER A 179 11.02 -7.66 -19.81
C SER A 179 10.69 -9.04 -19.26
N VAL A 180 10.85 -10.08 -20.09
CA VAL A 180 10.89 -11.50 -19.72
C VAL A 180 12.19 -12.13 -20.25
N GLY A 181 12.56 -13.32 -19.75
CA GLY A 181 13.79 -14.00 -20.13
C GLY A 181 14.94 -13.78 -19.14
N ASP A 182 16.17 -13.88 -19.63
CA ASP A 182 17.39 -13.75 -18.81
C ASP A 182 17.49 -12.39 -18.11
N TRP A 183 17.64 -12.39 -16.80
CA TRP A 183 17.74 -11.15 -16.02
C TRP A 183 19.01 -10.34 -16.31
N PHE A 184 20.15 -11.03 -16.51
CA PHE A 184 21.42 -10.42 -16.86
C PHE A 184 21.62 -10.48 -18.37
N SER A 185 21.58 -9.33 -19.01
CA SER A 185 21.72 -9.23 -20.47
C SER A 185 23.16 -9.48 -20.92
N TRP A 186 24.16 -9.22 -20.09
CA TRP A 186 25.58 -9.36 -20.40
C TRP A 186 26.34 -10.20 -19.36
N ASN A 187 27.37 -10.93 -19.81
CA ASN A 187 28.38 -11.50 -18.92
C ASN A 187 29.78 -11.45 -19.55
N ASN A 188 30.84 -11.47 -18.75
CA ASN A 188 32.20 -11.39 -19.27
C ASN A 188 32.78 -12.73 -19.79
N GLN A 189 31.97 -13.79 -19.91
CA GLN A 189 32.37 -15.14 -20.33
C GLN A 189 33.61 -15.70 -19.59
N SER A 190 33.86 -15.25 -18.36
CA SER A 190 35.03 -15.66 -17.58
C SER A 190 34.76 -16.88 -16.68
N THR A 191 35.82 -17.42 -16.08
CA THR A 191 35.73 -18.52 -15.10
C THR A 191 34.97 -18.08 -13.84
N ALA A 192 34.49 -19.04 -13.04
CA ALA A 192 33.61 -18.78 -11.89
C ALA A 192 34.14 -17.71 -10.92
N GLU A 193 35.46 -17.68 -10.68
CA GLU A 193 36.12 -16.74 -9.77
C GLU A 193 36.14 -15.29 -10.27
N ARG A 194 36.13 -15.09 -11.59
CA ARG A 194 36.20 -13.76 -12.23
C ARG A 194 34.91 -13.41 -12.97
N LYS A 195 33.84 -14.18 -12.76
CA LYS A 195 32.57 -14.02 -13.48
C LYS A 195 31.90 -12.71 -13.10
N ILE A 196 31.60 -11.90 -14.11
CA ILE A 196 30.83 -10.66 -13.96
C ILE A 196 29.60 -10.78 -14.84
N MET A 197 28.44 -10.45 -14.27
CA MET A 197 27.16 -10.43 -14.98
C MET A 197 26.49 -9.09 -14.73
N ALA A 198 25.92 -8.47 -15.76
CA ALA A 198 25.28 -7.16 -15.66
C ALA A 198 24.09 -7.04 -16.61
N ARG A 199 23.16 -6.11 -16.29
CA ARG A 199 22.04 -5.74 -17.17
C ARG A 199 22.32 -4.40 -17.86
N LEU A 200 23.02 -4.49 -18.99
CA LEU A 200 23.48 -3.33 -19.78
C LEU A 200 22.51 -2.98 -20.93
N ASP A 201 21.88 -4.00 -21.51
CA ASP A 201 20.98 -3.87 -22.66
C ASP A 201 19.56 -3.59 -22.18
N ARG A 202 18.94 -2.52 -22.69
CA ARG A 202 17.61 -2.07 -22.24
C ARG A 202 16.75 -1.59 -23.40
N CYS A 203 15.45 -1.58 -23.13
CA CYS A 203 14.46 -0.86 -23.92
C CYS A 203 13.70 0.11 -23.00
N LEU A 204 13.76 1.40 -23.31
CA LEU A 204 13.07 2.48 -22.64
C LEU A 204 11.96 3.02 -23.56
N ILE A 205 10.82 3.37 -22.98
CA ILE A 205 9.64 3.87 -23.69
C ILE A 205 9.01 5.06 -22.97
N ASN A 206 8.43 5.98 -23.74
CA ASN A 206 7.64 7.08 -23.20
C ASN A 206 6.15 6.69 -23.04
N GLN A 207 5.34 7.61 -22.51
CA GLN A 207 3.92 7.36 -22.24
C GLN A 207 3.11 7.16 -23.53
N GLU A 208 3.45 7.88 -24.60
CA GLU A 208 2.73 7.82 -25.87
C GLU A 208 2.90 6.46 -26.56
N TRP A 209 4.09 5.84 -26.43
CA TRP A 209 4.29 4.45 -26.86
C TRP A 209 3.31 3.48 -26.18
N LEU A 210 3.15 3.61 -24.86
CA LEU A 210 2.22 2.77 -24.09
C LEU A 210 0.75 3.02 -24.41
N ALA A 211 0.40 4.23 -24.88
CA ALA A 211 -0.96 4.54 -25.30
C ALA A 211 -1.32 3.77 -26.58
N VAL A 212 -0.37 3.67 -27.50
CA VAL A 212 -0.55 2.99 -28.80
C VAL A 212 -0.36 1.48 -28.68
N PHE A 213 0.70 1.04 -27.99
CA PHE A 213 1.06 -0.36 -27.82
C PHE A 213 1.00 -0.78 -26.33
N PRO A 214 -0.20 -0.79 -25.71
CA PRO A 214 -0.34 -1.03 -24.27
C PRO A 214 0.10 -2.42 -23.81
N ASP A 215 0.22 -3.35 -24.75
CA ASP A 215 0.58 -4.75 -24.52
C ASP A 215 2.03 -5.08 -24.94
N SER A 216 2.82 -4.06 -25.34
CA SER A 216 4.20 -4.25 -25.78
C SER A 216 5.07 -4.88 -24.68
N LEU A 217 5.92 -5.84 -25.06
CA LEU A 217 6.80 -6.57 -24.14
C LEU A 217 8.19 -6.75 -24.74
N LEU A 218 9.20 -6.59 -23.91
CA LEU A 218 10.59 -6.95 -24.20
C LEU A 218 10.86 -8.41 -23.79
N GLU A 219 11.55 -9.17 -24.63
CA GLU A 219 12.02 -10.52 -24.34
C GLU A 219 13.53 -10.58 -24.55
N TYR A 220 14.26 -10.99 -23.50
CA TYR A 220 15.68 -11.31 -23.58
C TYR A 220 15.84 -12.77 -24.02
N GLY A 221 16.36 -12.95 -25.23
CA GLY A 221 16.69 -14.26 -25.78
C GLY A 221 18.08 -14.76 -25.37
N ALA A 222 18.45 -15.92 -25.93
CA ALA A 222 19.75 -16.53 -25.71
C ALA A 222 20.88 -15.64 -26.26
N LYS A 223 22.05 -15.70 -25.61
CA LYS A 223 23.25 -14.93 -26.01
C LYS A 223 23.94 -15.49 -27.25
N LEU A 224 23.74 -16.78 -27.54
CA LEU A 224 24.29 -17.50 -28.71
C LEU A 224 25.80 -17.22 -28.89
N PHE A 225 26.19 -16.54 -29.97
CA PHE A 225 27.59 -16.22 -30.28
C PHE A 225 28.09 -14.88 -29.67
N SER A 226 27.24 -14.17 -28.96
CA SER A 226 27.56 -12.92 -28.26
C SER A 226 27.68 -13.18 -26.75
N ASP A 227 28.29 -12.25 -26.04
CA ASP A 227 28.21 -12.12 -24.58
C ASP A 227 26.98 -11.32 -24.13
N HIS A 228 26.25 -10.70 -25.07
CA HIS A 228 24.98 -10.01 -24.87
C HIS A 228 23.78 -10.85 -25.33
N SER A 229 22.67 -10.73 -24.61
CA SER A 229 21.38 -11.32 -24.98
C SER A 229 20.73 -10.51 -26.09
N ILE A 230 20.13 -11.20 -27.06
CA ILE A 230 19.25 -10.56 -28.05
C ILE A 230 17.99 -10.04 -27.35
N MET A 231 17.51 -8.87 -27.77
CA MET A 231 16.28 -8.26 -27.28
C MET A 231 15.21 -8.28 -28.38
N HIS A 232 14.03 -8.83 -28.08
CA HIS A 232 12.87 -8.82 -28.97
C HIS A 232 11.72 -8.02 -28.35
N ILE A 233 11.16 -7.08 -29.10
CA ILE A 233 9.98 -6.32 -28.72
C ILE A 233 8.81 -6.83 -29.54
N HIS A 234 7.79 -7.30 -28.84
CA HIS A 234 6.50 -7.68 -29.43
C HIS A 234 5.53 -6.53 -29.25
N ALA A 235 5.22 -5.80 -30.32
CA ALA A 235 4.30 -4.67 -30.36
C ALA A 235 3.11 -4.98 -31.28
N ASP A 236 2.21 -5.84 -30.81
CA ASP A 236 0.98 -6.19 -31.54
C ASP A 236 -0.14 -5.19 -31.27
N LYS A 237 -0.98 -4.94 -32.28
CA LYS A 237 -2.26 -4.26 -32.09
C LYS A 237 -3.16 -5.16 -31.23
N ALA A 238 -3.98 -4.54 -30.37
CA ALA A 238 -4.74 -5.22 -29.34
C ALA A 238 -5.38 -6.54 -29.81
N LEU A 239 -5.11 -7.63 -29.07
CA LEU A 239 -5.76 -8.93 -29.26
C LEU A 239 -7.27 -8.79 -29.45
N PRO A 240 -7.93 -9.71 -30.19
CA PRO A 240 -9.38 -9.70 -30.38
C PRO A 240 -10.10 -9.50 -29.05
N ARG A 241 -11.15 -8.67 -29.06
CA ARG A 241 -11.92 -8.29 -27.86
C ARG A 241 -12.48 -9.54 -27.18
N VAL A 242 -11.76 -10.02 -26.16
CA VAL A 242 -12.24 -11.15 -25.37
C VAL A 242 -13.50 -10.72 -24.60
N LYS A 243 -14.53 -11.57 -24.57
CA LYS A 243 -15.78 -11.30 -23.83
C LYS A 243 -15.48 -11.15 -22.34
N LYS A 244 -15.48 -9.91 -21.85
CA LYS A 244 -15.28 -9.61 -20.43
C LYS A 244 -16.60 -9.71 -19.67
N PRO A 245 -16.59 -10.20 -18.42
CA PRO A 245 -17.79 -10.23 -17.59
C PRO A 245 -18.26 -8.80 -17.28
N PHE A 246 -19.57 -8.66 -17.06
CA PHE A 246 -20.15 -7.39 -16.62
C PHE A 246 -19.54 -6.92 -15.30
N ARG A 247 -19.29 -5.62 -15.18
CA ARG A 247 -18.84 -4.94 -13.97
C ARG A 247 -19.57 -3.62 -13.87
N PHE A 248 -20.09 -3.31 -12.69
CA PHE A 248 -20.65 -1.99 -12.40
C PHE A 248 -19.57 -0.90 -12.45
N PHE A 249 -19.83 0.20 -13.14
CA PHE A 249 -18.95 1.37 -13.12
C PHE A 249 -19.45 2.40 -12.11
N ASN A 250 -18.59 2.81 -11.18
CA ASN A 250 -18.97 3.74 -10.12
C ASN A 250 -19.39 5.10 -10.67
N MET A 251 -18.87 5.48 -11.85
CA MET A 251 -19.27 6.72 -12.54
C MET A 251 -20.77 6.79 -12.85
N TRP A 252 -21.45 5.65 -13.06
CA TRP A 252 -22.89 5.62 -13.33
C TRP A 252 -23.71 6.23 -12.20
N SER A 253 -23.29 5.99 -10.96
CA SER A 253 -23.98 6.53 -9.78
C SER A 253 -23.89 8.04 -9.63
N SER A 254 -22.98 8.71 -10.35
CA SER A 254 -22.87 10.17 -10.36
C SER A 254 -23.86 10.87 -11.28
N HIS A 255 -24.59 10.11 -12.10
CA HIS A 255 -25.55 10.66 -13.04
C HIS A 255 -26.95 10.76 -12.41
N PRO A 256 -27.67 11.89 -12.54
CA PRO A 256 -28.96 12.12 -11.87
C PRO A 256 -30.01 11.01 -12.09
N LYS A 257 -30.13 10.53 -13.34
CA LYS A 257 -31.09 9.46 -13.73
C LYS A 257 -30.72 8.04 -13.26
N PHE A 258 -29.65 7.86 -12.49
CA PHE A 258 -29.20 6.51 -12.10
C PHE A 258 -30.28 5.71 -11.36
N LEU A 259 -30.89 6.30 -10.32
CA LEU A 259 -31.91 5.62 -9.52
C LEU A 259 -33.19 5.32 -10.31
N GLU A 260 -33.55 6.18 -11.27
CA GLU A 260 -34.70 5.96 -12.16
C GLU A 260 -34.49 4.73 -13.03
N VAL A 261 -33.29 4.58 -13.64
CA VAL A 261 -32.93 3.40 -14.44
C VAL A 261 -32.99 2.12 -13.61
N ILE A 262 -32.52 2.18 -12.36
CA ILE A 262 -32.61 1.02 -11.45
C ILE A 262 -34.06 0.73 -11.09
N LYS A 263 -34.86 1.73 -10.71
CA LYS A 263 -36.27 1.55 -10.34
C LYS A 263 -37.07 0.91 -11.47
N SER A 264 -36.93 1.43 -12.70
CA SER A 264 -37.62 0.87 -13.87
C SER A 264 -37.20 -0.58 -14.18
N ALA A 265 -35.93 -0.93 -13.98
CA ALA A 265 -35.46 -2.30 -14.18
C ALA A 265 -35.79 -3.26 -13.01
N TRP A 266 -36.04 -2.73 -11.82
CA TRP A 266 -36.38 -3.49 -10.61
C TRP A 266 -37.86 -3.79 -10.49
N ASP A 267 -38.71 -2.96 -11.10
CA ASP A 267 -40.17 -3.05 -11.11
C ASP A 267 -40.67 -4.12 -12.10
N ILE A 268 -40.31 -5.37 -11.80
CA ILE A 268 -40.75 -6.56 -12.53
C ILE A 268 -41.38 -7.55 -11.55
N ASN A 269 -42.46 -8.19 -11.99
CA ASN A 269 -43.10 -9.26 -11.22
C ASN A 269 -42.34 -10.57 -11.43
N VAL A 270 -41.76 -11.09 -10.35
CA VAL A 270 -41.03 -12.36 -10.33
C VAL A 270 -41.56 -13.20 -9.18
N PHE A 271 -41.92 -14.45 -9.48
CA PHE A 271 -42.38 -15.43 -8.50
C PHE A 271 -41.28 -16.43 -8.16
N GLY A 272 -41.16 -16.83 -6.90
CA GLY A 272 -40.19 -17.81 -6.42
C GLY A 272 -39.70 -17.51 -5.00
N SER A 273 -38.62 -18.18 -4.58
CA SER A 273 -37.99 -17.90 -3.29
C SER A 273 -37.37 -16.49 -3.27
N PRO A 274 -37.25 -15.82 -2.11
CA PRO A 274 -36.66 -14.49 -2.04
C PRO A 274 -35.26 -14.37 -2.69
N PRO A 275 -34.34 -15.35 -2.52
CA PRO A 275 -33.09 -15.40 -3.28
C PRO A 275 -33.25 -15.41 -4.80
N TYR A 276 -34.24 -16.17 -5.32
CA TYR A 276 -34.51 -16.27 -6.74
C TYR A 276 -35.04 -14.95 -7.31
N ILE A 277 -35.99 -14.32 -6.61
CA ILE A 277 -36.54 -13.00 -6.96
C ILE A 277 -35.41 -11.98 -7.07
N LEU A 278 -34.53 -11.90 -6.07
CA LEU A 278 -33.40 -10.98 -6.07
C LEU A 278 -32.46 -11.22 -7.27
N CYS A 279 -32.13 -12.47 -7.57
CA CYS A 279 -31.27 -12.81 -8.71
C CYS A 279 -31.87 -12.41 -10.06
N GLN A 280 -33.17 -12.61 -10.29
CA GLN A 280 -33.82 -12.21 -11.55
C GLN A 280 -33.87 -10.69 -11.70
N LYS A 281 -34.18 -9.95 -10.63
CA LYS A 281 -34.15 -8.48 -10.65
C LYS A 281 -32.75 -7.92 -10.90
N LEU A 282 -31.71 -8.50 -10.29
CA LEU A 282 -30.32 -8.15 -10.59
C LEU A 282 -29.94 -8.42 -12.05
N LYS A 283 -30.44 -9.52 -12.64
CA LYS A 283 -30.25 -9.85 -14.06
C LYS A 283 -30.91 -8.82 -14.97
N ALA A 284 -32.12 -8.36 -14.66
CA ALA A 284 -32.81 -7.29 -15.37
C ALA A 284 -32.03 -5.96 -15.28
N CYS A 285 -31.58 -5.56 -14.08
CA CYS A 285 -30.75 -4.37 -13.90
C CYS A 285 -29.45 -4.42 -14.68
N LYS A 286 -28.79 -5.58 -14.73
CA LYS A 286 -27.56 -5.76 -15.51
C LYS A 286 -27.81 -5.51 -17.00
N ALA A 287 -28.94 -5.96 -17.55
CA ALA A 287 -29.31 -5.68 -18.94
C ALA A 287 -29.58 -4.19 -19.17
N ALA A 288 -30.36 -3.56 -18.29
CA ALA A 288 -30.67 -2.14 -18.35
C ALA A 288 -29.42 -1.26 -18.28
N LEU A 289 -28.52 -1.51 -17.32
CA LEU A 289 -27.27 -0.76 -17.15
C LEU A 289 -26.32 -0.93 -18.34
N LYS A 290 -26.26 -2.11 -18.97
CA LYS A 290 -25.47 -2.30 -20.19
C LYS A 290 -25.98 -1.44 -21.34
N LYS A 291 -27.29 -1.46 -21.58
CA LYS A 291 -27.95 -0.64 -22.60
C LYS A 291 -27.80 0.85 -22.32
N TRP A 292 -27.91 1.24 -21.05
CA TRP A 292 -27.74 2.63 -20.62
C TRP A 292 -26.30 3.11 -20.78
N ASN A 293 -25.31 2.27 -20.46
CA ASN A 293 -23.90 2.61 -20.66
C ASN A 293 -23.57 2.87 -22.14
N SER A 294 -24.04 2.03 -23.06
CA SER A 294 -23.78 2.22 -24.50
C SER A 294 -24.46 3.45 -25.08
N THR A 295 -25.64 3.81 -24.58
CA THR A 295 -26.43 4.95 -25.10
C THR A 295 -26.06 6.29 -24.47
N THR A 296 -25.68 6.34 -23.19
CA THR A 296 -25.47 7.60 -22.45
C THR A 296 -23.98 7.92 -22.21
N PHE A 297 -23.14 6.92 -22.00
CA PHE A 297 -21.73 7.15 -21.61
C PHE A 297 -20.75 6.85 -22.74
N GLY A 298 -20.98 5.78 -23.51
CA GLY A 298 -20.10 5.38 -24.61
C GLY A 298 -18.64 5.19 -24.16
N ASN A 299 -17.70 5.68 -24.97
CA ASN A 299 -16.31 5.80 -24.58
C ASN A 299 -16.12 7.12 -23.80
N ILE A 300 -15.75 7.01 -22.53
CA ILE A 300 -15.62 8.16 -21.64
C ILE A 300 -14.57 9.17 -22.12
N ASN A 301 -13.49 8.70 -22.76
CA ASN A 301 -12.43 9.57 -23.28
C ASN A 301 -12.96 10.42 -24.45
N ASP A 302 -13.70 9.79 -25.36
CA ASP A 302 -14.30 10.47 -26.52
C ASP A 302 -15.33 11.50 -26.06
N ARG A 303 -16.12 11.17 -25.02
CA ARG A 303 -17.07 12.09 -24.39
C ARG A 303 -16.39 13.32 -23.78
N VAL A 304 -15.28 13.13 -23.05
CA VAL A 304 -14.51 14.26 -22.50
C VAL A 304 -13.99 15.16 -23.62
N GLN A 305 -13.48 14.59 -24.71
CA GLN A 305 -13.01 15.37 -25.86
C GLN A 305 -14.16 16.09 -26.58
N LEU A 306 -15.33 15.46 -26.71
CA LEU A 306 -16.51 16.08 -27.30
C LEU A 306 -16.98 17.28 -26.46
N CYS A 307 -17.20 17.08 -25.16
CA CYS A 307 -17.61 18.17 -24.26
C CYS A 307 -16.57 19.30 -24.22
N LYS A 308 -15.27 18.98 -24.33
CA LYS A 308 -14.21 19.99 -24.45
C LYS A 308 -14.36 20.82 -25.72
N LYS A 309 -14.58 20.16 -26.87
CA LYS A 309 -14.78 20.85 -28.17
C LYS A 309 -16.03 21.73 -28.14
N GLU A 310 -17.14 21.24 -27.60
CA GLU A 310 -18.37 22.01 -27.43
C GLU A 310 -18.15 23.25 -26.56
N LEU A 311 -17.47 23.10 -25.41
CA LEU A 311 -17.13 24.22 -24.54
C LEU A 311 -16.25 25.25 -25.26
N MET A 312 -15.21 24.81 -25.98
CA MET A 312 -14.33 25.70 -26.74
C MET A 312 -15.07 26.43 -27.86
N ALA A 313 -16.03 25.77 -28.53
CA ALA A 313 -16.85 26.40 -29.57
C ALA A 313 -17.73 27.50 -28.99
N VAL A 314 -18.47 27.21 -27.90
CA VAL A 314 -19.34 28.20 -27.24
C VAL A 314 -18.52 29.36 -26.65
N GLN A 315 -17.35 29.08 -26.08
CA GLN A 315 -16.44 30.12 -25.59
C GLN A 315 -15.89 31.00 -26.72
N SER A 316 -15.63 30.42 -27.90
CA SER A 316 -15.18 31.19 -29.07
C SER A 316 -16.28 32.10 -29.60
N GLU A 317 -17.52 31.62 -29.67
CA GLU A 317 -18.70 32.44 -30.01
C GLU A 317 -18.94 33.54 -28.98
N LEU A 318 -18.82 33.21 -27.69
CA LEU A 318 -18.97 34.18 -26.61
C LEU A 318 -17.88 35.25 -26.61
N ASN A 319 -16.65 34.93 -27.03
CA ASN A 319 -15.59 35.93 -27.20
C ASN A 319 -15.92 36.94 -28.31
N LEU A 320 -16.67 36.53 -29.33
CA LEU A 320 -17.14 37.43 -30.40
C LEU A 320 -18.37 38.24 -29.96
N GLN A 321 -19.20 37.70 -29.06
CA GLN A 321 -20.42 38.34 -28.56
C GLN A 321 -20.53 38.22 -27.02
N PRO A 322 -19.73 38.98 -26.25
CA PRO A 322 -19.56 38.76 -24.80
C PRO A 322 -20.81 39.03 -23.96
N LEU A 323 -21.80 39.73 -24.50
CA LEU A 323 -23.01 40.16 -23.80
C LEU A 323 -24.25 39.31 -24.13
N ASP A 324 -24.14 38.32 -25.03
CA ASP A 324 -25.27 37.46 -25.40
C ASP A 324 -25.67 36.57 -24.22
N ALA A 325 -26.90 36.73 -23.73
CA ALA A 325 -27.40 36.00 -22.58
C ALA A 325 -27.62 34.50 -22.83
N ASN A 326 -27.95 34.12 -24.06
CA ASN A 326 -28.11 32.73 -24.45
C ASN A 326 -26.76 32.03 -24.57
N LEU A 327 -25.73 32.69 -25.12
CA LEU A 327 -24.38 32.14 -25.20
C LEU A 327 -23.76 31.97 -23.80
N ILE A 328 -24.00 32.90 -22.88
CA ILE A 328 -23.56 32.78 -21.48
C ILE A 328 -24.23 31.57 -20.79
N TYR A 329 -25.53 31.36 -20.99
CA TYR A 329 -26.22 30.19 -20.46
C TYR A 329 -25.70 28.88 -21.08
N LYS A 330 -25.48 28.87 -22.40
CA LYS A 330 -24.90 27.73 -23.12
C LYS A 330 -23.48 27.43 -22.64
N GLU A 331 -22.65 28.44 -22.36
CA GLU A 331 -21.30 28.29 -21.82
C GLU A 331 -21.35 27.60 -20.46
N ALA A 332 -22.20 28.10 -19.56
CA ALA A 332 -22.34 27.54 -18.22
C ALA A 332 -22.80 26.07 -18.27
N ALA A 333 -23.74 25.74 -19.16
CA ALA A 333 -24.20 24.38 -19.36
C ALA A 333 -23.11 23.47 -19.96
N ALA A 334 -22.42 23.91 -21.02
CA ALA A 334 -21.33 23.18 -21.66
C ALA A 334 -20.16 22.94 -20.69
N ARG A 335 -19.83 23.94 -19.85
CA ARG A 335 -18.80 23.86 -18.83
C ARG A 335 -19.17 22.87 -17.73
N ASN A 336 -20.42 22.90 -17.24
CA ASN A 336 -20.92 21.91 -16.28
C ASN A 336 -20.86 20.48 -16.86
N ASN A 337 -21.26 20.30 -18.12
CA ASN A 337 -21.18 19.00 -18.80
C ASN A 337 -19.74 18.51 -18.93
N PHE A 338 -18.80 19.39 -19.30
CA PHE A 338 -17.38 19.07 -19.38
C PHE A 338 -16.78 18.70 -18.02
N MET A 339 -17.08 19.47 -16.96
CA MET A 339 -16.64 19.18 -15.59
C MET A 339 -17.21 17.85 -15.09
N GLN A 340 -18.48 17.55 -15.38
CA GLN A 340 -19.09 16.27 -15.05
C GLN A 340 -18.43 15.10 -15.79
N ALA A 341 -18.13 15.27 -17.09
CA ALA A 341 -17.43 14.26 -17.88
C ALA A 341 -16.02 13.99 -17.35
N LEU A 342 -15.26 15.02 -16.98
CA LEU A 342 -13.94 14.88 -16.33
C LEU A 342 -14.02 14.13 -15.01
N LYS A 343 -14.99 14.47 -14.15
CA LYS A 343 -15.23 13.76 -12.88
C LYS A 343 -15.57 12.29 -13.10
N GLN A 344 -16.34 11.97 -14.12
CA GLN A 344 -16.69 10.61 -14.50
C GLN A 344 -15.47 9.84 -15.04
N GLU A 345 -14.65 10.45 -15.89
CA GLU A 345 -13.38 9.88 -16.37
C GLU A 345 -12.44 9.57 -15.19
N GLU A 346 -12.26 10.53 -14.27
CA GLU A 346 -11.43 10.34 -13.08
C GLU A 346 -11.95 9.17 -12.22
N CYS A 347 -13.26 9.12 -11.97
CA CYS A 347 -13.89 8.04 -11.21
C CYS A 347 -13.63 6.67 -11.86
N PHE A 348 -13.76 6.60 -13.18
CA PHE A 348 -13.53 5.39 -13.97
C PHE A 348 -12.06 4.95 -13.94
N LEU A 349 -11.12 5.88 -14.11
CA LEU A 349 -9.68 5.61 -14.07
C LEU A 349 -9.22 5.23 -12.66
N LYS A 350 -9.76 5.86 -11.61
CA LYS A 350 -9.51 5.50 -10.21
C LYS A 350 -10.00 4.06 -9.92
N GLN A 351 -11.21 3.71 -10.37
CA GLN A 351 -11.74 2.36 -10.23
C GLN A 351 -10.86 1.32 -10.97
N LYS A 352 -10.41 1.62 -12.19
CA LYS A 352 -9.56 0.73 -13.00
C LYS A 352 -8.14 0.58 -12.46
N SER A 353 -7.53 1.66 -11.98
CA SER A 353 -6.16 1.68 -11.44
C SER A 353 -6.05 1.02 -10.06
N ARG A 354 -7.15 0.95 -9.31
CA ARG A 354 -7.22 0.48 -7.90
C ARG A 354 -6.31 1.29 -6.97
N GLN A 355 -6.09 2.57 -7.25
CA GLN A 355 -5.31 3.48 -6.40
C GLN A 355 -6.25 4.19 -5.41
N HIS A 356 -6.09 3.90 -4.12
CA HIS A 356 -7.02 4.34 -3.07
C HIS A 356 -6.50 5.53 -2.26
N TRP A 357 -5.21 5.85 -2.35
CA TRP A 357 -4.55 6.89 -1.55
C TRP A 357 -4.60 8.29 -2.17
N LEU A 358 -4.98 8.41 -3.46
CA LEU A 358 -5.19 9.71 -4.10
C LEU A 358 -6.52 10.30 -3.63
N THR A 359 -6.42 11.40 -2.89
CA THR A 359 -7.55 12.26 -2.49
C THR A 359 -8.12 12.96 -3.73
N LEU A 360 -9.43 13.27 -3.71
CA LEU A 360 -10.10 14.04 -4.75
C LEU A 360 -9.36 15.38 -4.95
N GLY A 361 -9.00 15.71 -6.19
CA GLY A 361 -8.34 16.98 -6.56
C GLY A 361 -6.82 16.90 -6.83
N ASP A 362 -6.17 15.74 -6.67
CA ASP A 362 -4.79 15.53 -7.12
C ASP A 362 -4.76 14.98 -8.57
N SER A 363 -5.70 15.44 -9.41
CA SER A 363 -6.09 14.91 -10.72
C SER A 363 -4.89 14.75 -11.65
N ASN A 364 -4.29 13.55 -11.63
CA ASN A 364 -3.26 13.15 -12.58
C ASN A 364 -3.74 11.90 -13.33
N THR A 365 -4.49 12.13 -14.40
CA THR A 365 -4.94 11.07 -15.31
C THR A 365 -3.74 10.30 -15.87
N LYS A 366 -2.61 10.97 -16.18
CA LYS A 366 -1.37 10.31 -16.64
C LYS A 366 -0.85 9.29 -15.62
N PHE A 367 -0.90 9.62 -14.32
CA PHE A 367 -0.55 8.68 -13.25
C PHE A 367 -1.47 7.45 -13.26
N PHE A 368 -2.79 7.65 -13.36
CA PHE A 368 -3.73 6.53 -13.39
C PHE A 368 -3.54 5.64 -14.62
N TYR A 369 -3.35 6.23 -15.80
CA TYR A 369 -3.08 5.47 -17.03
C TYR A 369 -1.79 4.66 -16.92
N ALA A 370 -0.70 5.28 -16.44
CA ALA A 370 0.56 4.59 -16.18
C ALA A 370 0.39 3.44 -15.19
N ALA A 371 -0.32 3.67 -14.07
CA ALA A 371 -0.58 2.64 -13.07
C ALA A 371 -1.44 1.48 -13.61
N ILE A 372 -2.44 1.77 -14.45
CA ILE A 372 -3.27 0.76 -15.11
C ILE A 372 -2.42 -0.07 -16.07
N ALA A 373 -1.59 0.57 -16.89
CA ALA A 373 -0.70 -0.11 -17.84
C ALA A 373 0.27 -1.04 -17.11
N THR A 374 0.99 -0.54 -16.10
CA THR A 374 1.87 -1.37 -15.26
C THR A 374 1.12 -2.54 -14.65
N ARG A 375 -0.06 -2.31 -14.07
CA ARG A 375 -0.87 -3.38 -13.46
C ARG A 375 -1.33 -4.44 -14.47
N ARG A 376 -1.74 -4.04 -15.68
CA ARG A 376 -2.13 -4.97 -16.74
C ARG A 376 -0.93 -5.81 -17.17
N ALA A 377 0.21 -5.17 -17.39
CA ALA A 377 1.44 -5.85 -17.77
C ALA A 377 1.89 -6.85 -16.69
N THR A 378 1.82 -6.50 -15.40
CA THR A 378 2.20 -7.39 -14.28
C THR A 378 1.28 -8.60 -14.15
N ASN A 379 -0.04 -8.42 -14.28
CA ASN A 379 -1.01 -9.49 -14.05
C ASN A 379 -1.28 -10.39 -15.27
N ARG A 380 -0.80 -10.01 -16.45
CA ARG A 380 -1.05 -10.78 -17.68
C ARG A 380 -0.19 -12.05 -17.70
N ILE A 381 -0.87 -13.20 -17.82
CA ILE A 381 -0.23 -14.50 -18.01
C ILE A 381 0.00 -14.67 -19.52
N LYS A 382 1.25 -14.83 -19.93
CA LYS A 382 1.63 -15.01 -21.35
C LYS A 382 2.11 -16.43 -21.63
N LYS A 383 2.98 -16.94 -20.77
CA LYS A 383 3.53 -18.29 -20.83
C LYS A 383 3.52 -18.91 -19.45
N CYS A 384 3.51 -20.24 -19.39
CA CYS A 384 3.52 -20.99 -18.15
C CYS A 384 4.41 -22.23 -18.29
N LYS A 385 5.27 -22.49 -17.31
CA LYS A 385 5.95 -23.78 -17.18
C LYS A 385 4.96 -24.83 -16.70
N GLY A 386 4.90 -25.95 -17.43
CA GLY A 386 4.17 -27.15 -17.05
C GLY A 386 4.84 -27.88 -15.88
N ILE A 387 4.23 -28.99 -15.45
CA ILE A 387 4.74 -29.83 -14.34
C ILE A 387 6.11 -30.44 -14.70
N ASP A 388 6.31 -30.77 -15.98
CA ASP A 388 7.53 -31.41 -16.49
C ASP A 388 8.67 -30.41 -16.76
N GLY A 389 8.49 -29.12 -16.39
CA GLY A 389 9.46 -28.05 -16.61
C GLY A 389 9.42 -27.42 -18.02
N ASN A 390 8.69 -28.03 -18.96
CA ASN A 390 8.50 -27.51 -20.32
C ASN A 390 7.70 -26.20 -20.33
N LEU A 391 8.08 -25.28 -21.21
CA LEU A 391 7.45 -23.96 -21.33
C LEU A 391 6.28 -24.03 -22.33
N ILE A 392 5.06 -23.76 -21.86
CA ILE A 392 3.86 -23.65 -22.68
C ILE A 392 3.70 -22.18 -23.09
N GLU A 393 3.76 -21.92 -24.39
CA GLU A 393 3.70 -20.56 -24.95
C GLU A 393 2.39 -20.27 -25.68
N ASP A 394 1.68 -21.31 -26.14
CA ASP A 394 0.34 -21.15 -26.73
C ASP A 394 -0.69 -20.75 -25.66
N LEU A 395 -1.45 -19.68 -25.93
CA LEU A 395 -2.37 -19.13 -24.95
C LEU A 395 -3.59 -20.01 -24.67
N ASP A 396 -4.02 -20.83 -25.61
CA ASP A 396 -5.15 -21.73 -25.43
C ASP A 396 -4.73 -23.00 -24.68
N GLU A 397 -3.52 -23.52 -24.94
CA GLU A 397 -2.91 -24.56 -24.12
C GLU A 397 -2.69 -24.09 -22.68
N VAL A 398 -2.19 -22.86 -22.47
CA VAL A 398 -2.03 -22.28 -21.13
C VAL A 398 -3.39 -22.14 -20.41
N LYS A 399 -4.47 -21.78 -21.12
CA LYS A 399 -5.82 -21.73 -20.53
C LYS A 399 -6.26 -23.13 -20.07
N ASN A 400 -6.14 -24.13 -20.93
CA ASN A 400 -6.56 -25.50 -20.63
C ASN A 400 -5.76 -26.07 -19.45
N TYR A 401 -4.43 -25.88 -19.45
CA TYR A 401 -3.57 -26.28 -18.35
C TYR A 401 -3.95 -25.57 -17.04
N THR A 402 -4.28 -24.27 -17.10
CA THR A 402 -4.74 -23.51 -15.93
C THR A 402 -6.03 -24.08 -15.35
N GLU A 403 -7.01 -24.40 -16.20
CA GLU A 403 -8.27 -25.01 -15.77
C GLU A 403 -8.05 -26.35 -15.08
N GLN A 404 -7.29 -27.26 -15.71
CA GLN A 404 -7.00 -28.59 -15.17
C GLN A 404 -6.21 -28.54 -13.84
N PHE A 405 -5.25 -27.62 -13.73
CA PHE A 405 -4.45 -27.45 -12.52
C PHE A 405 -5.31 -27.05 -11.31
N PHE A 406 -6.23 -26.10 -11.47
CA PHE A 406 -7.08 -25.67 -10.37
C PHE A 406 -8.22 -26.65 -10.09
N TYR A 407 -8.74 -27.33 -11.12
CA TYR A 407 -9.71 -28.41 -10.94
C TYR A 407 -9.12 -29.54 -10.09
N SER A 408 -7.91 -30.01 -10.43
CA SER A 408 -7.23 -31.06 -9.69
C SER A 408 -6.85 -30.63 -8.27
N LEU A 409 -6.35 -29.40 -8.09
CA LEU A 409 -6.01 -28.86 -6.77
C LEU A 409 -7.20 -28.85 -5.80
N LEU A 410 -8.39 -28.45 -6.27
CA LEU A 410 -9.57 -28.27 -5.43
C LEU A 410 -10.41 -29.55 -5.25
N ASN A 411 -10.07 -30.62 -5.97
CA ASN A 411 -10.83 -31.89 -5.99
C ASN A 411 -9.94 -33.12 -5.74
N GLN A 412 -8.80 -32.97 -5.06
CA GLN A 412 -7.96 -34.10 -4.67
C GLN A 412 -8.73 -35.09 -3.79
N GLU A 413 -8.54 -36.39 -4.01
CA GLU A 413 -9.09 -37.41 -3.12
C GLU A 413 -8.34 -37.42 -1.79
N GLN A 414 -9.08 -37.47 -0.69
CA GLN A 414 -8.56 -37.55 0.67
C GLN A 414 -9.14 -38.78 1.35
N GLN A 415 -8.34 -39.48 2.15
CA GLN A 415 -8.80 -40.68 2.84
C GLN A 415 -9.59 -40.31 4.10
N PRO A 416 -10.78 -40.90 4.31
CA PRO A 416 -11.55 -40.70 5.52
C PRO A 416 -10.92 -41.51 6.66
N ASN A 417 -10.03 -40.88 7.44
CA ASN A 417 -9.48 -41.50 8.63
C ASN A 417 -10.02 -40.79 9.88
N SER A 418 -10.66 -41.56 10.77
CA SER A 418 -10.97 -41.10 12.12
C SER A 418 -9.67 -41.00 12.91
N ILE A 419 -9.27 -39.79 13.29
CA ILE A 419 -8.07 -39.55 14.11
C ILE A 419 -8.45 -38.73 15.33
N HIS A 420 -7.83 -39.06 16.45
CA HIS A 420 -7.93 -38.36 17.72
C HIS A 420 -7.13 -37.05 17.67
N VAL A 421 -7.81 -35.91 17.85
CA VAL A 421 -7.21 -34.57 17.83
C VAL A 421 -6.85 -34.08 19.23
N GLY A 422 -7.05 -34.90 20.27
CA GLY A 422 -6.89 -34.48 21.66
C GLY A 422 -8.08 -33.68 22.19
N PRO A 423 -8.05 -33.28 23.48
CA PRO A 423 -9.13 -32.52 24.10
C PRO A 423 -9.25 -31.12 23.49
N THR A 424 -10.47 -30.76 23.08
CA THR A 424 -10.78 -29.43 22.54
C THR A 424 -11.44 -28.54 23.59
N ARG A 425 -11.19 -27.23 23.50
CA ARG A 425 -11.90 -26.22 24.29
C ARG A 425 -13.33 -26.11 23.75
N ARG A 426 -14.32 -26.17 24.63
CA ARG A 426 -15.75 -26.14 24.25
C ARG A 426 -16.38 -24.78 24.55
N LEU A 427 -17.42 -24.43 23.79
CA LEU A 427 -18.21 -23.23 24.01
C LEU A 427 -18.97 -23.30 25.35
N ASP A 428 -19.02 -22.16 26.05
CA ASP A 428 -19.84 -21.99 27.24
C ASP A 428 -21.29 -21.61 26.90
N SER A 429 -22.16 -21.60 27.91
CA SER A 429 -23.60 -21.31 27.76
C SER A 429 -23.86 -19.92 27.16
N GLU A 430 -23.08 -18.92 27.57
CA GLU A 430 -23.17 -17.56 27.03
C GLU A 430 -22.85 -17.51 25.53
N ALA A 431 -21.79 -18.20 25.10
CA ALA A 431 -21.42 -18.26 23.69
C ALA A 431 -22.47 -19.01 22.85
N LEU A 432 -23.04 -20.09 23.38
CA LEU A 432 -24.12 -20.83 22.72
C LEU A 432 -25.38 -19.97 22.54
N SER A 433 -25.77 -19.22 23.58
CA SER A 433 -26.88 -18.26 23.50
C SER A 433 -26.64 -17.20 22.42
N HIS A 434 -25.42 -16.66 22.35
CA HIS A 434 -25.05 -15.68 21.32
C HIS A 434 -25.17 -16.24 19.90
N LEU A 435 -24.68 -17.46 19.67
CA LEU A 435 -24.72 -18.12 18.37
C LEU A 435 -26.17 -18.45 17.94
N ASN A 436 -27.02 -18.86 18.87
CA ASN A 436 -28.41 -19.27 18.60
C ASN A 436 -29.38 -18.11 18.37
N ALA A 437 -29.00 -16.86 18.68
CA ALA A 437 -29.86 -15.70 18.47
C ALA A 437 -30.28 -15.57 16.98
N PRO A 438 -31.49 -15.10 16.65
CA PRO A 438 -31.89 -14.87 15.25
C PRO A 438 -31.10 -13.72 14.62
N ILE A 439 -30.91 -13.74 13.30
CA ILE A 439 -30.30 -12.63 12.54
C ILE A 439 -31.34 -11.52 12.36
N THR A 440 -30.95 -10.29 12.72
CA THR A 440 -31.81 -9.11 12.63
C THR A 440 -31.61 -8.34 11.32
N ASP A 441 -32.62 -7.58 10.91
CA ASP A 441 -32.54 -6.74 9.70
C ASP A 441 -31.48 -5.64 9.86
N ASP A 442 -31.34 -5.09 11.06
CA ASP A 442 -30.31 -4.10 11.40
C ASP A 442 -28.89 -4.66 11.27
N GLU A 443 -28.66 -5.93 11.64
CA GLU A 443 -27.37 -6.59 11.40
C GLU A 443 -27.05 -6.65 9.90
N ILE A 444 -28.04 -7.01 9.07
CA ILE A 444 -27.89 -7.09 7.60
C ILE A 444 -27.58 -5.70 7.03
N VAL A 445 -28.39 -4.69 7.35
CA VAL A 445 -28.21 -3.30 6.91
C VAL A 445 -26.82 -2.81 7.31
N LYS A 446 -26.42 -3.01 8.57
CA LYS A 446 -25.13 -2.60 9.10
C LYS A 446 -23.96 -3.25 8.35
N VAL A 447 -24.06 -4.52 7.98
CA VAL A 447 -23.03 -5.20 7.17
C VAL A 447 -22.94 -4.59 5.77
N VAL A 448 -24.07 -4.31 5.12
CA VAL A 448 -24.08 -3.69 3.78
C VAL A 448 -23.45 -2.30 3.80
N PHE A 449 -23.84 -1.43 4.73
CA PHE A 449 -23.34 -0.05 4.79
C PHE A 449 -21.92 0.07 5.34
N LYS A 450 -21.46 -0.88 6.18
CA LYS A 450 -20.06 -0.96 6.61
C LYS A 450 -19.14 -1.62 5.58
N SER A 451 -19.69 -2.23 4.53
CA SER A 451 -18.87 -2.88 3.51
C SER A 451 -17.99 -1.86 2.77
N PRO A 452 -16.70 -2.17 2.55
CA PRO A 452 -15.77 -1.23 1.94
C PRO A 452 -16.10 -0.98 0.46
N LYS A 453 -16.02 0.29 0.06
CA LYS A 453 -16.17 0.74 -1.33
C LYS A 453 -14.94 0.36 -2.18
N HIS A 454 -15.11 0.43 -3.49
CA HIS A 454 -14.12 0.18 -4.55
C HIS A 454 -13.56 -1.25 -4.60
N LYS A 455 -14.29 -2.22 -4.06
CA LYS A 455 -13.93 -3.64 -4.14
C LYS A 455 -14.45 -4.29 -5.42
N SER A 456 -13.72 -5.29 -5.90
CA SER A 456 -14.13 -6.02 -7.11
C SER A 456 -15.33 -6.93 -6.82
N PRO A 457 -16.37 -6.91 -7.68
CA PRO A 457 -17.55 -7.75 -7.49
C PRO A 457 -17.30 -9.21 -7.88
N GLY A 458 -18.29 -10.06 -7.65
CA GLY A 458 -18.30 -11.45 -8.12
C GLY A 458 -18.78 -11.58 -9.58
N PRO A 459 -19.19 -12.79 -10.00
CA PRO A 459 -19.81 -13.07 -11.30
C PRO A 459 -21.05 -12.23 -11.66
N ASP A 460 -21.84 -11.81 -10.67
CA ASP A 460 -23.01 -10.94 -10.87
C ASP A 460 -22.62 -9.55 -11.42
N GLY A 461 -21.43 -9.07 -11.06
CA GLY A 461 -20.86 -7.79 -11.45
C GLY A 461 -21.26 -6.60 -10.56
N PHE A 462 -21.98 -6.82 -9.45
CA PHE A 462 -22.48 -5.77 -8.57
C PHE A 462 -21.66 -5.62 -7.28
N PRO A 463 -20.99 -4.47 -7.04
CA PRO A 463 -20.19 -4.21 -5.84
C PRO A 463 -21.05 -3.66 -4.70
N ALA A 464 -20.45 -3.49 -3.52
CA ALA A 464 -21.13 -2.92 -2.34
C ALA A 464 -21.76 -1.55 -2.63
N GLU A 465 -21.09 -0.70 -3.40
CA GLU A 465 -21.56 0.64 -3.73
C GLU A 465 -22.90 0.65 -4.45
N PHE A 466 -23.15 -0.34 -5.32
CA PHE A 466 -24.45 -0.45 -5.99
C PHE A 466 -25.57 -0.58 -4.96
N TYR A 467 -25.41 -1.50 -4.01
CA TYR A 467 -26.41 -1.75 -2.97
C TYR A 467 -26.56 -0.57 -2.00
N GLN A 468 -25.45 0.08 -1.64
CA GLN A 468 -25.47 1.25 -0.74
C GLN A 468 -26.20 2.44 -1.36
N ILE A 469 -26.04 2.68 -2.66
CA ILE A 469 -26.65 3.82 -3.36
C ILE A 469 -28.10 3.52 -3.75
N ALA A 470 -28.37 2.32 -4.26
CA ALA A 470 -29.71 1.89 -4.67
C ALA A 470 -30.55 1.27 -3.52
N TRP A 471 -30.10 1.39 -2.26
CA TRP A 471 -30.74 0.78 -1.11
C TRP A 471 -32.25 1.05 -0.98
N PRO A 472 -32.76 2.28 -1.25
CA PRO A 472 -34.20 2.55 -1.19
C PRO A 472 -35.04 1.67 -2.12
N ILE A 473 -34.43 1.12 -3.18
CA ILE A 473 -35.10 0.28 -4.18
C ILE A 473 -34.83 -1.21 -3.90
N VAL A 474 -33.56 -1.56 -3.67
CA VAL A 474 -33.13 -2.98 -3.63
C VAL A 474 -33.13 -3.57 -2.21
N GLY A 475 -33.15 -2.74 -1.16
CA GLY A 475 -32.84 -3.14 0.21
C GLY A 475 -33.77 -4.21 0.78
N ASN A 476 -35.07 -4.13 0.52
CA ASN A 476 -36.06 -5.09 1.01
C ASN A 476 -35.82 -6.51 0.46
N ASP A 477 -35.56 -6.63 -0.84
CA ASP A 477 -35.30 -7.92 -1.48
C ASP A 477 -33.96 -8.52 -1.00
N VAL A 478 -32.96 -7.69 -0.71
CA VAL A 478 -31.69 -8.11 -0.10
C VAL A 478 -31.90 -8.67 1.30
N ILE A 479 -32.65 -7.97 2.17
CA ILE A 479 -32.95 -8.42 3.53
C ILE A 479 -33.67 -9.77 3.49
N LYS A 480 -34.72 -9.89 2.68
CA LYS A 480 -35.49 -11.13 2.54
C LYS A 480 -34.63 -12.30 2.07
N ALA A 481 -33.76 -12.08 1.08
CA ALA A 481 -32.84 -13.12 0.59
C ALA A 481 -31.84 -13.58 1.66
N CYS A 482 -31.27 -12.65 2.44
CA CYS A 482 -30.36 -12.98 3.54
C CYS A 482 -31.07 -13.74 4.67
N ARG A 483 -32.26 -13.28 5.10
CA ARG A 483 -33.05 -13.99 6.14
C ARG A 483 -33.40 -15.41 5.71
N HIS A 484 -33.79 -15.58 4.45
CA HIS A 484 -34.16 -16.89 3.92
C HIS A 484 -33.05 -17.92 4.11
N PHE A 485 -31.78 -17.55 3.87
CA PHE A 485 -30.64 -18.44 4.10
C PHE A 485 -30.55 -18.92 5.57
N PHE A 486 -30.69 -18.02 6.54
CA PHE A 486 -30.59 -18.38 7.96
C PHE A 486 -31.78 -19.20 8.44
N SER A 487 -32.97 -19.01 7.87
CA SER A 487 -34.14 -19.84 8.21
C SER A 487 -34.12 -21.22 7.53
N SER A 488 -33.68 -21.31 6.26
CA SER A 488 -33.79 -22.54 5.47
C SER A 488 -32.50 -23.38 5.46
N GLY A 489 -31.34 -22.76 5.72
CA GLY A 489 -30.04 -23.40 5.54
C GLY A 489 -29.64 -23.63 4.08
N HIS A 490 -30.33 -23.00 3.13
CA HIS A 490 -30.10 -23.19 1.69
C HIS A 490 -29.65 -21.89 1.01
N ILE A 491 -28.70 -22.00 0.08
CA ILE A 491 -28.25 -20.90 -0.78
C ILE A 491 -28.51 -21.22 -2.25
N LEU A 492 -29.03 -20.23 -2.98
CA LEU A 492 -29.26 -20.36 -4.42
C LEU A 492 -27.92 -20.41 -5.16
N LYS A 493 -27.79 -21.33 -6.13
CA LYS A 493 -26.53 -21.61 -6.86
C LYS A 493 -25.92 -20.35 -7.48
N GLU A 494 -26.75 -19.53 -8.14
CA GLU A 494 -26.35 -18.28 -8.80
C GLU A 494 -25.70 -17.29 -7.83
N MET A 495 -26.14 -17.28 -6.57
CA MET A 495 -25.59 -16.39 -5.54
C MET A 495 -24.22 -16.84 -5.06
N ASN A 496 -23.90 -18.13 -5.15
CA ASN A 496 -22.64 -18.69 -4.65
C ASN A 496 -21.58 -18.95 -5.75
N CYS A 497 -21.90 -18.65 -7.01
CA CYS A 497 -20.92 -18.60 -8.10
C CYS A 497 -19.77 -17.63 -7.75
N THR A 498 -18.53 -18.06 -7.99
CA THR A 498 -17.33 -17.33 -7.56
C THR A 498 -16.30 -17.29 -8.70
N PHE A 499 -15.67 -16.13 -8.91
CA PHE A 499 -14.52 -16.04 -9.82
C PHE A 499 -13.20 -16.23 -9.08
N ILE A 500 -12.27 -17.00 -9.62
CA ILE A 500 -10.89 -17.11 -9.10
C ILE A 500 -9.99 -16.16 -9.91
N SER A 501 -9.55 -15.06 -9.31
CA SER A 501 -8.61 -14.11 -9.91
C SER A 501 -7.18 -14.51 -9.56
N LEU A 502 -6.33 -14.68 -10.57
CA LEU A 502 -4.92 -15.01 -10.37
C LEU A 502 -4.09 -13.73 -10.15
N VAL A 503 -3.40 -13.64 -9.02
CA VAL A 503 -2.53 -12.51 -8.67
C VAL A 503 -1.10 -13.01 -8.49
N PRO A 504 -0.10 -12.49 -9.22
CA PRO A 504 1.28 -12.97 -9.11
C PRO A 504 1.85 -12.71 -7.70
N LYS A 505 2.58 -13.69 -7.15
CA LYS A 505 3.28 -13.60 -5.86
C LYS A 505 4.57 -12.77 -5.96
N ASN A 506 5.23 -12.86 -7.09
CA ASN A 506 6.51 -12.24 -7.40
C ASN A 506 6.52 -11.73 -8.84
N ASP A 507 7.44 -10.80 -9.13
CA ASP A 507 7.67 -10.34 -10.49
C ASP A 507 8.20 -11.50 -11.35
N GLY A 508 7.77 -11.54 -12.61
CA GLY A 508 8.18 -12.59 -13.56
C GLY A 508 7.60 -13.98 -13.32
N ALA A 509 6.48 -14.11 -12.58
CA ALA A 509 5.84 -15.40 -12.30
C ALA A 509 5.56 -16.22 -13.58
N ASP A 510 6.26 -17.35 -13.70
CA ASP A 510 6.29 -18.24 -14.87
C ASP A 510 5.63 -19.61 -14.61
N SER A 511 5.15 -19.89 -13.39
CA SER A 511 4.43 -21.11 -13.01
C SER A 511 3.15 -20.77 -12.25
N LEU A 512 2.09 -21.58 -12.39
CA LEU A 512 0.82 -21.40 -11.68
C LEU A 512 0.96 -21.46 -10.15
N GLU A 513 2.00 -22.11 -9.63
CA GLU A 513 2.30 -22.09 -8.19
C GLU A 513 2.74 -20.72 -7.67
N ASN A 514 3.26 -19.87 -8.57
CA ASN A 514 3.67 -18.49 -8.29
C ASN A 514 2.50 -17.50 -8.35
N TYR A 515 1.25 -17.98 -8.53
CA TYR A 515 0.04 -17.16 -8.45
C TYR A 515 -0.74 -17.44 -7.16
N ARG A 516 -1.40 -16.40 -6.62
CA ARG A 516 -2.39 -16.50 -5.55
C ARG A 516 -3.79 -16.53 -6.17
N PRO A 517 -4.59 -17.57 -5.92
CA PRO A 517 -5.98 -17.61 -6.36
C PRO A 517 -6.87 -16.81 -5.40
N ILE A 518 -7.38 -15.65 -5.81
CA ILE A 518 -8.29 -14.83 -5.00
C ILE A 518 -9.73 -15.05 -5.43
N SER A 519 -10.58 -15.52 -4.51
CA SER A 519 -12.02 -15.70 -4.71
C SER A 519 -12.76 -14.37 -4.70
N LEU A 520 -13.40 -14.04 -5.82
CA LEU A 520 -14.32 -12.92 -5.97
C LEU A 520 -15.75 -13.45 -5.88
N CYS A 521 -16.27 -13.53 -4.65
CA CYS A 521 -17.66 -13.93 -4.41
C CYS A 521 -18.63 -12.78 -4.72
N ASN A 522 -19.87 -13.13 -5.10
CA ASN A 522 -20.98 -12.18 -5.22
C ASN A 522 -21.22 -11.45 -3.89
N PHE A 523 -21.70 -10.21 -3.98
CA PHE A 523 -21.82 -9.35 -2.80
C PHE A 523 -22.82 -9.90 -1.77
N ILE A 524 -23.95 -10.44 -2.21
CA ILE A 524 -24.96 -10.98 -1.28
C ILE A 524 -24.43 -12.16 -0.48
N TYR A 525 -23.69 -13.09 -1.12
CA TYR A 525 -23.00 -14.14 -0.38
C TYR A 525 -21.99 -13.56 0.63
N LYS A 526 -21.25 -12.51 0.26
CA LYS A 526 -20.33 -11.85 1.21
C LYS A 526 -21.05 -11.24 2.41
N VAL A 527 -22.29 -10.75 2.25
CA VAL A 527 -23.10 -10.28 3.38
C VAL A 527 -23.41 -11.46 4.32
N ILE A 528 -23.88 -12.59 3.79
CA ILE A 528 -24.16 -13.81 4.57
C ILE A 528 -22.91 -14.31 5.31
N SER A 529 -21.81 -14.50 4.57
CA SER A 529 -20.53 -14.94 5.14
C SER A 529 -19.99 -13.97 6.20
N LYS A 530 -20.17 -12.65 5.99
CA LYS A 530 -19.75 -11.64 6.95
C LYS A 530 -20.58 -11.67 8.23
N LEU A 531 -21.89 -11.90 8.15
CA LEU A 531 -22.75 -12.09 9.32
C LEU A 531 -22.31 -13.29 10.16
N LEU A 532 -22.04 -14.43 9.51
CA LEU A 532 -21.50 -15.63 10.17
C LEU A 532 -20.14 -15.32 10.82
N ALA A 533 -19.24 -14.65 10.10
CA ALA A 533 -17.92 -14.29 10.58
C ALA A 533 -17.95 -13.32 11.77
N ASP A 534 -18.87 -12.34 11.77
CA ASP A 534 -19.01 -11.35 12.85
C ASP A 534 -19.50 -11.98 14.16
N ARG A 535 -20.34 -13.00 14.08
CA ARG A 535 -20.77 -13.78 15.24
C ARG A 535 -19.69 -14.75 15.71
N LEU A 536 -19.08 -15.47 14.77
CA LEU A 536 -17.98 -16.39 15.05
C LEU A 536 -16.84 -15.66 15.76
N GLN A 537 -16.44 -14.47 15.29
CA GLN A 537 -15.39 -13.64 15.90
C GLN A 537 -15.56 -13.43 17.40
N LYS A 538 -16.80 -13.33 17.91
CA LYS A 538 -17.05 -13.07 19.34
C LYS A 538 -16.79 -14.30 20.22
N VAL A 539 -16.88 -15.50 19.66
CA VAL A 539 -16.70 -16.75 20.41
C VAL A 539 -15.31 -17.37 20.21
N MET A 540 -14.59 -16.99 19.16
CA MET A 540 -13.29 -17.61 18.81
C MET A 540 -12.26 -17.60 19.96
N ASN A 541 -12.20 -16.55 20.78
CA ASN A 541 -11.23 -16.50 21.88
C ASN A 541 -11.50 -17.53 22.99
N LYS A 542 -12.70 -18.11 23.06
CA LYS A 542 -13.06 -19.15 24.03
C LYS A 542 -12.60 -20.55 23.59
N VAL A 543 -12.52 -20.80 22.29
CA VAL A 543 -12.22 -22.13 21.73
C VAL A 543 -10.82 -22.27 21.14
N ILE A 544 -10.13 -21.16 20.84
CA ILE A 544 -8.79 -21.17 20.23
C ILE A 544 -7.68 -20.92 21.27
N SER A 545 -6.68 -21.81 21.29
CA SER A 545 -5.47 -21.74 22.11
C SER A 545 -4.79 -20.37 22.04
N PRO A 546 -4.17 -19.88 23.13
CA PRO A 546 -3.46 -18.59 23.13
C PRO A 546 -2.26 -18.55 22.17
N ASN A 547 -1.79 -19.71 21.69
CA ASN A 547 -0.66 -19.87 20.76
C ASN A 547 -0.96 -19.36 19.34
N GLN A 548 -2.23 -19.27 18.95
CA GLN A 548 -2.66 -18.74 17.66
C GLN A 548 -3.02 -17.25 17.75
N ALA A 549 -2.32 -16.37 17.02
CA ALA A 549 -2.61 -14.94 17.10
C ALA A 549 -3.36 -14.37 15.88
N ALA A 550 -3.40 -15.07 14.74
CA ALA A 550 -3.99 -14.50 13.52
C ALA A 550 -5.52 -14.43 13.58
N PHE A 551 -6.07 -13.38 12.94
CA PHE A 551 -7.52 -13.15 12.76
C PHE A 551 -8.37 -12.96 14.03
N LEU A 552 -7.78 -13.11 15.21
CA LEU A 552 -8.45 -13.03 16.50
C LEU A 552 -8.36 -11.62 17.10
N LYS A 553 -9.53 -11.09 17.49
CA LYS A 553 -9.63 -9.76 18.09
C LYS A 553 -8.92 -9.73 19.45
N GLY A 554 -8.07 -8.73 19.65
CA GLY A 554 -7.30 -8.53 20.89
C GLY A 554 -5.94 -9.23 20.94
N ARG A 555 -5.59 -10.04 19.92
CA ARG A 555 -4.26 -10.67 19.81
C ARG A 555 -3.36 -9.84 18.88
N SER A 556 -2.07 -9.73 19.24
CA SER A 556 -1.11 -8.83 18.58
C SER A 556 -0.07 -9.62 17.80
N ILE A 557 0.10 -9.30 16.51
CA ILE A 557 1.16 -9.87 15.66
C ILE A 557 2.56 -9.59 16.20
N HIS A 558 2.76 -8.43 16.83
CA HIS A 558 4.04 -8.04 17.40
C HIS A 558 4.39 -8.88 18.63
N HIS A 559 3.39 -9.33 19.41
CA HIS A 559 3.64 -10.22 20.54
C HIS A 559 4.18 -11.59 20.08
N ASN A 560 3.69 -12.13 18.96
CA ASN A 560 4.26 -13.35 18.37
C ASN A 560 5.72 -13.16 17.95
N VAL A 561 6.03 -12.03 17.30
CA VAL A 561 7.42 -11.73 16.89
C VAL A 561 8.34 -11.54 18.11
N LEU A 562 7.87 -10.84 19.14
CA LEU A 562 8.62 -10.65 20.39
C LEU A 562 8.90 -11.98 21.09
N LEU A 563 7.86 -12.82 21.23
CA LEU A 563 7.97 -14.15 21.83
C LEU A 563 8.91 -15.06 21.03
N ALA A 564 8.78 -15.09 19.70
CA ALA A 564 9.65 -15.87 18.82
C ALA A 564 11.12 -15.47 18.99
N ASN A 565 11.41 -14.16 18.96
CA ASN A 565 12.77 -13.64 19.15
C ASN A 565 13.34 -13.98 20.54
N ASP A 566 12.49 -14.00 21.56
CA ASP A 566 12.89 -14.34 22.92
C ASP A 566 13.17 -15.85 23.10
N LEU A 567 12.44 -16.70 22.39
CA LEU A 567 12.58 -18.16 22.40
C LEU A 567 13.82 -18.64 21.65
N VAL A 568 14.08 -18.10 20.45
CA VAL A 568 15.31 -18.37 19.67
C VAL A 568 16.54 -17.65 20.22
N LYS A 569 16.36 -16.87 21.28
CA LYS A 569 17.48 -16.23 21.95
C LYS A 569 18.46 -17.29 22.47
N ASP A 570 19.74 -17.00 22.28
CA ASP A 570 20.88 -17.85 22.63
C ASP A 570 20.98 -19.14 21.79
N LEU A 571 20.24 -19.27 20.68
CA LEU A 571 20.35 -20.41 19.77
C LEU A 571 21.80 -20.59 19.26
N HIS A 572 22.50 -19.48 18.95
CA HIS A 572 23.91 -19.51 18.54
C HIS A 572 24.91 -19.56 19.72
N SER A 573 24.45 -19.63 20.97
CA SER A 573 25.33 -19.71 22.13
C SER A 573 25.93 -21.10 22.24
N LYS A 574 27.27 -21.19 22.28
CA LYS A 574 28.00 -22.45 22.51
C LYS A 574 27.81 -23.04 23.91
N THR A 575 27.22 -22.30 24.85
CA THR A 575 27.00 -22.76 26.24
C THR A 575 25.53 -22.90 26.61
N ARG A 576 24.61 -22.23 25.91
CA ARG A 576 23.18 -22.18 26.25
C ARG A 576 22.23 -22.62 25.11
N GLY A 577 22.79 -22.98 23.94
CA GLY A 577 22.05 -23.30 22.72
C GLY A 577 21.52 -24.74 22.65
N LYS A 578 20.86 -25.26 23.69
CA LYS A 578 20.20 -26.59 23.69
C LYS A 578 18.72 -26.50 23.30
N LYS A 579 18.45 -25.92 22.14
CA LYS A 579 17.08 -25.66 21.63
C LYS A 579 17.01 -25.93 20.14
N ILE A 580 15.83 -26.35 19.68
CA ILE A 580 15.52 -26.54 18.26
C ILE A 580 14.31 -25.67 17.95
N CYS A 581 14.38 -24.93 16.85
CA CYS A 581 13.29 -24.11 16.34
C CYS A 581 12.94 -24.60 14.93
N PHE A 582 11.74 -25.12 14.75
CA PHE A 582 11.26 -25.59 13.46
C PHE A 582 10.27 -24.59 12.88
N LYS A 583 10.62 -24.01 11.73
CA LYS A 583 9.74 -23.10 10.98
C LYS A 583 9.08 -23.89 9.86
N ALA A 584 7.80 -24.18 10.02
CA ALA A 584 7.00 -24.94 9.08
C ALA A 584 6.30 -24.02 8.06
N ASP A 585 6.26 -24.45 6.81
CA ASP A 585 5.48 -23.83 5.73
C ASP A 585 4.48 -24.89 5.23
N LEU A 586 3.19 -24.54 5.11
CA LEU A 586 2.15 -25.46 4.66
C LEU A 586 1.86 -25.28 3.16
N ARG A 587 1.76 -26.37 2.41
CA ARG A 587 1.53 -26.31 0.96
C ARG A 587 0.09 -25.90 0.65
N LYS A 588 -0.09 -24.71 0.05
CA LYS A 588 -1.39 -24.20 -0.45
C LYS A 588 -2.53 -24.32 0.59
N ALA A 589 -2.25 -23.91 1.82
CA ALA A 589 -3.06 -24.22 3.01
C ALA A 589 -4.58 -23.95 2.86
N PHE A 590 -4.99 -22.82 2.27
CA PHE A 590 -6.41 -22.52 2.06
C PHE A 590 -7.05 -23.43 1.00
N ASP A 591 -6.30 -23.83 -0.03
CA ASP A 591 -6.83 -24.61 -1.16
C ASP A 591 -6.88 -26.11 -0.85
N SER A 592 -6.07 -26.60 0.11
CA SER A 592 -5.93 -28.03 0.42
C SER A 592 -6.67 -28.51 1.66
N VAL A 593 -7.13 -27.61 2.53
CA VAL A 593 -7.75 -27.99 3.81
C VAL A 593 -8.98 -28.89 3.59
N ASN A 594 -9.06 -29.98 4.34
CA ASN A 594 -10.20 -30.88 4.38
C ASN A 594 -11.37 -30.20 5.11
N ARG A 595 -12.55 -30.16 4.48
CA ARG A 595 -13.75 -29.57 5.07
C ARG A 595 -14.37 -30.45 6.14
N ASP A 596 -14.29 -31.77 5.97
CA ASP A 596 -14.83 -32.72 6.95
C ASP A 596 -14.08 -32.60 8.28
N PHE A 597 -12.77 -32.34 8.21
CA PHE A 597 -11.97 -32.03 9.39
C PHE A 597 -12.43 -30.74 10.10
N ILE A 598 -12.80 -29.69 9.34
CA ILE A 598 -13.37 -28.46 9.92
C ILE A 598 -14.71 -28.76 10.62
N TYR A 599 -15.58 -29.55 10.01
CA TYR A 599 -16.87 -29.92 10.59
C TYR A 599 -16.69 -30.72 11.88
N MET A 600 -15.78 -31.69 11.88
CA MET A 600 -15.40 -32.46 13.06
C MET A 600 -14.91 -31.54 14.19
N MET A 601 -14.01 -30.60 13.89
CA MET A 601 -13.52 -29.64 14.90
C MET A 601 -14.65 -28.76 15.47
N LEU A 602 -15.58 -28.28 14.62
CA LEU A 602 -16.75 -27.53 15.07
C LEU A 602 -17.64 -28.35 16.01
N HIS A 603 -17.87 -29.63 15.70
CA HIS A 603 -18.62 -30.53 16.58
C HIS A 603 -17.90 -30.76 17.92
N ASN A 604 -16.59 -31.01 17.89
CA ASN A 604 -15.78 -31.23 19.10
C ASN A 604 -15.81 -29.98 20.02
N MET A 605 -15.71 -28.78 19.43
CA MET A 605 -15.82 -27.50 20.15
C MET A 605 -17.24 -27.17 20.65
N GLY A 606 -18.25 -27.98 20.31
CA GLY A 606 -19.64 -27.83 20.77
C GLY A 606 -20.47 -26.82 19.99
N PHE A 607 -20.16 -26.54 18.73
CA PHE A 607 -21.00 -25.68 17.90
C PHE A 607 -22.39 -26.31 17.62
N PRO A 608 -23.49 -25.52 17.60
CA PRO A 608 -24.83 -26.02 17.31
C PRO A 608 -24.95 -26.66 15.92
N GLN A 609 -25.80 -27.68 15.77
CA GLN A 609 -25.96 -28.41 14.49
C GLN A 609 -26.36 -27.50 13.32
N HIS A 610 -27.26 -26.54 13.54
CA HIS A 610 -27.69 -25.61 12.49
C HIS A 610 -26.55 -24.69 12.02
N TRP A 611 -25.62 -24.32 12.92
CA TRP A 611 -24.42 -23.58 12.56
C TRP A 611 -23.53 -24.39 11.64
N VAL A 612 -23.27 -25.66 11.98
CA VAL A 612 -22.47 -26.54 11.13
C VAL A 612 -23.12 -26.68 9.75
N LYS A 613 -24.45 -26.83 9.67
CA LYS A 613 -25.20 -26.86 8.40
C LYS A 613 -25.05 -25.56 7.59
N TRP A 614 -25.10 -24.38 8.21
CA TRP A 614 -24.85 -23.12 7.50
C TRP A 614 -23.44 -23.03 6.93
N ILE A 615 -22.43 -23.50 7.67
CA ILE A 615 -21.04 -23.57 7.20
C ILE A 615 -20.90 -24.56 6.05
N GLN A 616 -21.48 -25.76 6.16
CA GLN A 616 -21.52 -26.77 5.08
C GLN A 616 -22.10 -26.18 3.80
N CYS A 617 -23.26 -25.54 3.90
CA CYS A 617 -23.90 -24.88 2.76
C CYS A 617 -22.98 -23.84 2.10
N CYS A 618 -22.24 -23.05 2.90
CA CYS A 618 -21.29 -22.06 2.39
C CYS A 618 -20.07 -22.68 1.69
N LEU A 619 -19.61 -23.85 2.12
CA LEU A 619 -18.40 -24.49 1.59
C LEU A 619 -18.66 -25.42 0.40
N GLU A 620 -19.76 -26.18 0.40
CA GLU A 620 -20.01 -27.28 -0.57
C GLU A 620 -20.74 -26.84 -1.84
N THR A 621 -21.61 -25.83 -1.75
CA THR A 621 -22.40 -25.34 -2.88
C THR A 621 -21.71 -24.40 -3.89
N PRO A 622 -20.54 -23.76 -3.64
CA PRO A 622 -19.89 -22.88 -4.61
C PRO A 622 -19.52 -23.56 -5.93
N LYS A 623 -19.65 -22.81 -7.02
CA LYS A 623 -19.07 -23.14 -8.34
C LYS A 623 -18.07 -22.06 -8.76
N PHE A 624 -16.96 -22.46 -9.34
CA PHE A 624 -15.82 -21.60 -9.66
C PHE A 624 -15.59 -21.49 -11.17
N SER A 625 -15.24 -20.28 -11.61
CA SER A 625 -14.61 -20.03 -12.92
C SER A 625 -13.34 -19.22 -12.71
N ILE A 626 -12.28 -19.53 -13.45
CA ILE A 626 -10.97 -18.87 -13.31
C ILE A 626 -10.93 -17.67 -14.24
N LEU A 627 -10.50 -16.51 -13.75
CA LEU A 627 -10.32 -15.30 -14.57
C LEU A 627 -8.93 -15.31 -15.20
N PHE A 628 -8.82 -15.91 -16.39
CA PHE A 628 -7.62 -15.89 -17.20
C PHE A 628 -7.57 -14.61 -18.05
N ASN A 629 -6.58 -13.73 -17.80
CA ASN A 629 -6.42 -12.44 -18.50
C ASN A 629 -7.69 -11.57 -18.59
N GLY A 630 -8.59 -11.71 -17.60
CA GLY A 630 -9.84 -10.96 -17.50
C GLY A 630 -11.09 -11.66 -18.04
N SER A 631 -10.94 -12.89 -18.55
CA SER A 631 -12.03 -13.70 -19.10
C SER A 631 -12.22 -14.97 -18.28
N PRO A 632 -13.48 -15.37 -17.99
CA PRO A 632 -13.74 -16.60 -17.25
C PRO A 632 -13.46 -17.83 -18.11
N ILE A 633 -12.78 -18.82 -17.54
CA ILE A 633 -12.59 -20.18 -18.08
C ILE A 633 -13.04 -21.21 -17.04
N GLY A 634 -13.53 -22.36 -17.50
CA GLY A 634 -14.09 -23.44 -16.67
C GLY A 634 -15.35 -23.10 -15.87
N PHE A 635 -16.02 -24.14 -15.37
CA PHE A 635 -17.13 -24.03 -14.43
C PHE A 635 -17.28 -25.32 -13.59
N PHE A 636 -16.62 -25.36 -12.43
CA PHE A 636 -16.53 -26.60 -11.62
C PHE A 636 -16.80 -26.35 -10.12
N GLY A 637 -17.13 -27.41 -9.39
CA GLY A 637 -17.24 -27.36 -7.92
C GLY A 637 -15.91 -27.71 -7.24
N SER A 638 -15.83 -27.55 -5.93
CA SER A 638 -14.68 -28.01 -5.13
C SER A 638 -15.11 -28.93 -4.01
N LYS A 639 -14.34 -29.99 -3.79
CA LYS A 639 -14.47 -30.89 -2.65
C LYS A 639 -13.66 -30.39 -1.46
N ASN A 640 -12.49 -29.83 -1.70
CA ASN A 640 -11.57 -29.36 -0.67
C ASN A 640 -11.39 -27.85 -0.68
N GLY A 641 -10.74 -27.37 0.37
CA GLY A 641 -10.32 -25.98 0.48
C GLY A 641 -11.45 -25.03 0.86
N ILE A 642 -11.03 -23.82 1.20
CA ILE A 642 -11.84 -22.69 1.62
C ILE A 642 -11.46 -21.46 0.78
N ARG A 643 -12.38 -20.50 0.64
CA ARG A 643 -12.25 -19.41 -0.33
C ARG A 643 -11.31 -18.31 0.14
N GLN A 644 -10.21 -18.09 -0.59
CA GLN A 644 -9.29 -16.99 -0.31
C GLN A 644 -9.92 -15.62 -0.62
N GLY A 645 -10.21 -14.83 0.41
CA GLY A 645 -10.87 -13.52 0.30
C GLY A 645 -12.34 -13.50 0.78
N ASP A 646 -12.83 -14.64 1.27
CA ASP A 646 -14.12 -14.76 1.94
C ASP A 646 -13.99 -14.40 3.44
N PRO A 647 -14.85 -13.53 4.03
CA PRO A 647 -14.75 -13.14 5.44
C PRO A 647 -14.78 -14.29 6.46
N LEU A 648 -15.45 -15.39 6.13
CA LEU A 648 -15.59 -16.56 6.99
C LEU A 648 -14.35 -17.47 6.99
N SER A 649 -13.68 -17.60 5.84
CA SER A 649 -12.58 -18.56 5.66
C SER A 649 -11.41 -18.40 6.65
N PRO A 650 -10.94 -17.19 7.03
CA PRO A 650 -9.87 -17.05 8.02
C PRO A 650 -10.17 -17.71 9.36
N TYR A 651 -11.42 -17.64 9.84
CA TYR A 651 -11.80 -18.24 11.10
C TYR A 651 -11.89 -19.76 11.03
N LEU A 652 -12.42 -20.29 9.92
CA LEU A 652 -12.46 -21.73 9.68
C LEU A 652 -11.05 -22.33 9.54
N PHE A 653 -10.13 -21.60 8.92
CA PHE A 653 -8.72 -21.98 8.87
C PHE A 653 -8.08 -22.02 10.26
N THR A 654 -8.37 -21.01 11.09
CA THR A 654 -7.91 -20.98 12.48
C THR A 654 -8.45 -22.17 13.28
N ILE A 655 -9.70 -22.58 13.08
CA ILE A 655 -10.29 -23.78 13.71
C ILE A 655 -9.58 -25.06 13.25
N ALA A 656 -9.25 -25.17 11.96
CA ALA A 656 -8.46 -26.31 11.47
C ALA A 656 -7.06 -26.35 12.09
N MET A 657 -6.36 -25.22 12.16
CA MET A 657 -5.04 -25.14 12.78
C MET A 657 -5.05 -25.41 14.29
N GLU A 658 -6.16 -25.11 14.98
CA GLU A 658 -6.32 -25.44 16.40
C GLU A 658 -6.24 -26.96 16.63
N GLY A 659 -6.61 -27.79 15.65
CA GLY A 659 -6.43 -29.23 15.75
C GLY A 659 -4.97 -29.62 15.95
N LEU A 660 -4.03 -29.02 15.20
CA LEU A 660 -2.60 -29.22 15.41
C LEU A 660 -2.15 -28.71 16.79
N SER A 661 -2.70 -27.59 17.24
CA SER A 661 -2.42 -27.05 18.57
C SER A 661 -2.82 -28.02 19.67
N CYS A 662 -4.01 -28.64 19.58
CA CYS A 662 -4.47 -29.66 20.52
C CYS A 662 -3.56 -30.90 20.53
N MET A 663 -3.19 -31.42 19.35
CA MET A 663 -2.27 -32.57 19.24
C MET A 663 -0.90 -32.27 19.88
N LEU A 664 -0.35 -31.08 19.65
CA LEU A 664 0.92 -30.66 20.24
C LEU A 664 0.83 -30.43 21.76
N GLU A 665 -0.26 -29.82 22.24
CA GLU A 665 -0.49 -29.60 23.67
C GLU A 665 -0.63 -30.92 24.43
N GLU A 666 -1.37 -31.89 23.87
CA GLU A 666 -1.51 -33.25 24.43
C GLU A 666 -0.18 -34.02 24.41
N ALA A 667 0.61 -33.91 23.34
CA ALA A 667 1.93 -34.52 23.28
C ALA A 667 2.89 -33.96 24.34
N VAL A 668 2.80 -32.66 24.64
CA VAL A 668 3.58 -32.01 25.70
C VAL A 668 3.10 -32.43 27.09
N SER A 669 1.79 -32.46 27.35
CA SER A 669 1.26 -32.88 28.65
C SER A 669 1.60 -34.33 28.97
N ASN A 670 1.65 -35.18 27.95
CA ASN A 670 2.01 -36.60 28.08
C ASN A 670 3.53 -36.84 28.07
N GLY A 671 4.35 -35.79 28.04
CA GLY A 671 5.82 -35.88 28.05
C GLY A 671 6.45 -36.44 26.76
N LYS A 672 5.67 -36.65 25.69
CA LYS A 672 6.17 -37.11 24.38
C LYS A 672 7.03 -36.06 23.69
N ILE A 673 6.74 -34.77 23.92
CA ILE A 673 7.51 -33.64 23.38
C ILE A 673 8.03 -32.77 24.53
N LYS A 674 9.34 -32.57 24.58
CA LYS A 674 10.00 -31.65 25.52
C LYS A 674 10.16 -30.26 24.92
N VAL A 675 9.65 -29.24 25.60
CA VAL A 675 9.62 -27.84 25.09
C VAL A 675 10.32 -26.86 26.04
N PRO A 676 10.72 -25.67 25.55
CA PRO A 676 11.17 -24.59 26.43
C PRO A 676 10.04 -24.17 27.39
N HIS A 677 10.37 -24.07 28.68
CA HIS A 677 9.45 -23.58 29.71
C HIS A 677 10.16 -22.66 30.71
N TYR A 678 9.40 -21.76 31.31
CA TYR A 678 9.79 -20.97 32.48
C TYR A 678 8.64 -20.99 33.50
N GLY A 679 8.92 -21.48 34.71
CA GLY A 679 7.87 -21.73 35.70
C GLY A 679 6.80 -22.66 35.14
N SER A 680 5.53 -22.27 35.27
CA SER A 680 4.38 -23.00 34.74
C SER A 680 4.07 -22.72 33.25
N VAL A 681 4.82 -21.85 32.58
CA VAL A 681 4.56 -21.44 31.19
C VAL A 681 5.45 -22.26 30.24
N TYR A 682 4.84 -23.14 29.46
CA TYR A 682 5.47 -23.90 28.39
C TYR A 682 5.04 -23.36 27.01
N ILE A 683 5.97 -23.22 26.08
CA ILE A 683 5.66 -22.77 24.71
C ILE A 683 6.14 -23.83 23.73
N SER A 684 5.19 -24.62 23.21
CA SER A 684 5.46 -25.64 22.20
C SER A 684 5.45 -25.07 20.79
N HIS A 685 4.53 -24.15 20.50
CA HIS A 685 4.38 -23.57 19.18
C HIS A 685 3.78 -22.16 19.25
N ILE A 686 3.98 -21.41 18.18
CA ILE A 686 3.28 -20.16 17.91
C ILE A 686 2.79 -20.19 16.46
N THR A 687 1.54 -19.78 16.26
CA THR A 687 0.92 -19.72 14.94
C THR A 687 0.42 -18.33 14.63
N PHE A 688 0.58 -17.94 13.38
CA PHE A 688 -0.08 -16.77 12.80
C PHE A 688 -0.63 -17.17 11.43
N ALA A 689 -1.86 -17.66 11.42
CA ALA A 689 -2.47 -18.32 10.27
C ALA A 689 -1.60 -19.53 9.86
N ASP A 690 -1.08 -19.56 8.64
CA ASP A 690 -0.23 -20.62 8.09
C ASP A 690 1.25 -20.51 8.51
N ASP A 691 1.69 -19.35 9.01
CA ASP A 691 3.04 -19.19 9.56
C ASP A 691 3.14 -19.89 10.93
N LEU A 692 3.74 -21.09 10.95
CA LEU A 692 3.91 -21.96 12.11
C LEU A 692 5.38 -22.04 12.54
N ILE A 693 5.66 -21.77 13.82
CA ILE A 693 6.95 -22.04 14.44
C ILE A 693 6.75 -22.97 15.64
N ILE A 694 7.50 -24.06 15.68
CA ILE A 694 7.49 -25.06 16.75
C ILE A 694 8.85 -25.02 17.46
N PHE A 695 8.82 -25.13 18.79
CA PHE A 695 10.00 -25.08 19.64
C PHE A 695 10.15 -26.38 20.42
N LEU A 696 11.35 -26.96 20.36
CA LEU A 696 11.71 -28.18 21.08
C LEU A 696 12.98 -27.96 21.89
N ARG A 697 13.19 -28.78 22.91
CA ARG A 697 14.50 -28.98 23.53
C ARG A 697 15.28 -30.03 22.75
N ASP A 698 16.58 -30.07 23.00
CA ASP A 698 17.50 -31.07 22.46
C ASP A 698 17.14 -32.48 22.98
N ASP A 699 16.30 -33.19 22.24
CA ASP A 699 15.79 -34.53 22.56
C ASP A 699 15.36 -35.24 21.25
N PRO A 700 16.10 -36.26 20.77
CA PRO A 700 15.82 -36.93 19.50
C PRO A 700 14.41 -37.55 19.44
N VAL A 701 13.91 -38.08 20.56
CA VAL A 701 12.57 -38.67 20.66
C VAL A 701 11.49 -37.62 20.40
N SER A 702 11.65 -36.42 20.96
CA SER A 702 10.74 -35.29 20.71
C SER A 702 10.70 -34.88 19.24
N VAL A 703 11.83 -34.99 18.52
CA VAL A 703 11.89 -34.68 17.07
C VAL A 703 11.14 -35.74 16.25
N SER A 704 11.31 -37.02 16.57
CA SER A 704 10.56 -38.10 15.91
C SER A 704 9.06 -37.97 16.14
N ASN A 705 8.65 -37.78 17.40
CA ASN A 705 7.24 -37.61 17.74
C ASN A 705 6.62 -36.38 17.05
N LEU A 706 7.39 -35.30 16.86
CA LEU A 706 6.93 -34.15 16.09
C LEU A 706 6.69 -34.50 14.62
N ALA A 707 7.62 -35.25 13.99
CA ALA A 707 7.47 -35.66 12.59
C ALA A 707 6.20 -36.50 12.40
N ASP A 708 5.93 -37.43 13.33
CA ASP A 708 4.72 -38.27 13.31
C ASP A 708 3.44 -37.44 13.45
N ILE A 709 3.38 -36.51 14.41
CA ILE A 709 2.23 -35.61 14.60
C ILE A 709 1.95 -34.78 13.34
N LEU A 710 3.00 -34.23 12.70
CA LEU A 710 2.84 -33.43 11.49
C LEU A 710 2.33 -34.27 10.32
N ASN A 711 2.80 -35.52 10.20
CA ASN A 711 2.35 -36.46 9.18
C ASN A 711 0.88 -36.87 9.40
N GLU A 712 0.51 -37.20 10.64
CA GLU A 712 -0.88 -37.51 11.00
C GLU A 712 -1.80 -36.33 10.76
N PHE A 713 -1.45 -35.15 11.27
CA PHE A 713 -2.22 -33.92 11.03
C PHE A 713 -2.40 -33.66 9.54
N GLY A 714 -1.35 -33.81 8.74
CA GLY A 714 -1.41 -33.63 7.29
C GLY A 714 -2.31 -34.64 6.56
N LYS A 715 -2.46 -35.87 7.09
CA LYS A 715 -3.36 -36.89 6.55
C LYS A 715 -4.83 -36.52 6.78
N VAL A 716 -5.21 -36.10 7.99
CA VAL A 716 -6.62 -35.78 8.32
C VAL A 716 -7.05 -34.40 7.82
N SER A 717 -6.22 -33.39 8.05
CA SER A 717 -6.58 -32.01 7.73
C SER A 717 -6.36 -31.63 6.27
N GLY A 718 -5.64 -32.46 5.50
CA GLY A 718 -5.16 -32.11 4.15
C GLY A 718 -4.05 -31.04 4.12
N LEU A 719 -3.59 -30.55 5.28
CA LEU A 719 -2.55 -29.54 5.41
C LEU A 719 -1.16 -30.18 5.51
N LYS A 720 -0.55 -30.44 4.35
CA LYS A 720 0.77 -31.07 4.26
C LYS A 720 1.91 -30.05 4.38
N LEU A 721 3.01 -30.50 4.97
CA LEU A 721 4.25 -29.73 5.06
C LEU A 721 4.85 -29.49 3.67
N ASN A 722 5.37 -28.29 3.46
CA ASN A 722 6.18 -27.95 2.31
C ASN A 722 7.66 -28.12 2.68
N HIS A 723 8.21 -29.32 2.43
CA HIS A 723 9.59 -29.67 2.78
C HIS A 723 10.64 -28.73 2.19
N ALA A 724 10.40 -28.18 0.99
CA ALA A 724 11.35 -27.27 0.32
C ALA A 724 11.41 -25.87 0.97
N LYS A 725 10.32 -25.41 1.60
CA LYS A 725 10.26 -24.08 2.24
C LYS A 725 10.40 -24.13 3.77
N SER A 726 10.07 -25.26 4.36
CA SER A 726 10.22 -25.49 5.80
C SER A 726 11.69 -25.63 6.15
N LYS A 727 12.09 -25.12 7.31
CA LYS A 727 13.49 -25.15 7.77
C LYS A 727 13.56 -25.41 9.27
N VAL A 728 14.60 -26.13 9.68
CA VAL A 728 14.94 -26.31 11.08
C VAL A 728 16.16 -25.46 11.45
N TYR A 729 16.12 -24.83 12.62
CA TYR A 729 17.21 -24.04 13.18
C TYR A 729 17.66 -24.70 14.47
N VAL A 730 18.85 -25.28 14.44
CA VAL A 730 19.37 -26.11 15.53
C VAL A 730 20.40 -25.30 16.32
N GLY A 731 20.33 -25.39 17.64
CA GLY A 731 21.22 -24.66 18.53
C GLY A 731 22.68 -25.10 18.41
N ALA A 732 23.61 -24.17 18.71
CA ALA A 732 25.04 -24.39 18.54
C ALA A 732 25.67 -25.41 19.51
N CYS A 733 24.92 -25.86 20.53
CA CYS A 733 25.36 -26.91 21.47
C CYS A 733 24.93 -28.33 21.05
N ILE A 734 24.26 -28.48 19.90
CA ILE A 734 23.69 -29.74 19.45
C ILE A 734 24.55 -30.24 18.29
N ASP A 735 25.15 -31.41 18.47
CA ASP A 735 26.10 -32.00 17.49
C ASP A 735 25.37 -32.71 16.34
N ASN A 736 24.21 -33.33 16.60
CA ASN A 736 23.46 -34.16 15.63
C ASN A 736 22.48 -33.36 14.75
N LYS A 737 22.93 -32.25 14.17
CA LYS A 737 22.06 -31.34 13.40
C LYS A 737 21.49 -31.99 12.13
N ASP A 738 22.32 -32.73 11.40
CA ASP A 738 21.94 -33.38 10.15
C ASP A 738 20.87 -34.45 10.39
N HIS A 739 20.98 -35.21 11.49
CA HIS A 739 19.98 -36.20 11.87
C HIS A 739 18.61 -35.53 12.13
N ILE A 740 18.58 -34.43 12.88
CA ILE A 740 17.34 -33.67 13.16
C ILE A 740 16.70 -33.17 11.86
N ALA A 741 17.52 -32.63 10.95
CA ALA A 741 17.07 -32.16 9.64
C ALA A 741 16.49 -33.30 8.80
N GLN A 742 17.14 -34.47 8.80
CA GLN A 742 16.70 -35.67 8.10
C GLN A 742 15.40 -36.25 8.66
N THR A 743 15.25 -36.36 9.98
CA THR A 743 14.02 -36.86 10.64
C THR A 743 12.80 -36.02 10.29
N LEU A 744 12.95 -34.70 10.22
CA LEU A 744 11.89 -33.78 9.82
C LEU A 744 11.72 -33.66 8.29
N GLY A 745 12.66 -34.22 7.51
CA GLY A 745 12.69 -34.13 6.05
C GLY A 745 12.85 -32.70 5.54
N VAL A 746 13.68 -31.87 6.20
CA VAL A 746 13.88 -30.45 5.85
C VAL A 746 15.35 -30.06 5.89
N ALA A 747 15.71 -28.92 5.32
CA ALA A 747 17.07 -28.38 5.39
C ALA A 747 17.31 -27.58 6.69
N GLU A 748 18.57 -27.57 7.17
CA GLU A 748 19.02 -26.64 8.21
C GLU A 748 18.99 -25.19 7.68
N GLY A 749 18.49 -24.27 8.50
CA GLY A 749 18.46 -22.84 8.25
C GLY A 749 19.41 -22.06 9.14
N ASN A 750 19.81 -20.87 8.68
CA ASN A 750 20.63 -19.93 9.46
C ASN A 750 19.83 -18.66 9.81
N LEU A 751 19.97 -18.16 11.05
CA LEU A 751 19.43 -16.86 11.45
C LEU A 751 20.41 -15.72 11.08
N PRO A 752 19.93 -14.53 10.69
CA PRO A 752 18.54 -14.08 10.78
C PRO A 752 17.68 -14.41 9.56
N VAL A 753 16.38 -14.64 9.79
CA VAL A 753 15.38 -14.87 8.72
C VAL A 753 14.15 -13.98 8.89
N PRO A 754 13.42 -13.66 7.81
CA PRO A 754 12.14 -12.97 7.94
C PRO A 754 11.08 -13.87 8.60
N TYR A 755 10.39 -13.33 9.59
CA TYR A 755 9.20 -13.90 10.22
C TYR A 755 8.16 -12.78 10.42
N LEU A 756 6.97 -12.94 9.84
CA LEU A 756 5.90 -11.93 9.87
C LEU A 756 6.38 -10.54 9.42
N GLY A 757 7.30 -10.48 8.44
CA GLY A 757 7.85 -9.23 7.92
C GLY A 757 8.90 -8.54 8.80
N LEU A 758 9.32 -9.16 9.91
CA LEU A 758 10.37 -8.70 10.82
C LEU A 758 11.51 -9.73 10.90
N PRO A 759 12.75 -9.31 11.22
CA PRO A 759 13.84 -10.25 11.39
C PRO A 759 13.67 -11.08 12.68
N LEU A 760 13.81 -12.40 12.55
CA LEU A 760 14.00 -13.33 13.65
C LEU A 760 15.52 -13.43 13.93
N ILE A 761 15.96 -12.92 15.07
CA ILE A 761 17.38 -12.70 15.42
C ILE A 761 17.70 -13.25 16.80
N SER A 762 18.90 -13.82 16.97
CA SER A 762 19.35 -14.38 18.24
C SER A 762 20.21 -13.43 19.10
N THR A 763 20.86 -12.43 18.49
CA THR A 763 21.87 -11.56 19.14
C THR A 763 21.45 -10.10 19.32
N GLY A 764 20.41 -9.63 18.63
CA GLY A 764 19.88 -8.25 18.71
C GLY A 764 19.93 -7.48 17.38
N ILE A 765 19.19 -6.36 17.31
CA ILE A 765 19.02 -5.61 16.06
C ILE A 765 20.25 -4.76 15.75
N ASN A 766 20.79 -4.86 14.54
CA ASN A 766 21.94 -4.08 14.08
C ASN A 766 21.67 -3.46 12.70
N LYS A 767 22.60 -2.62 12.21
CA LYS A 767 22.44 -1.90 10.92
C LYS A 767 22.29 -2.86 9.72
N ALA A 768 22.97 -4.00 9.73
CA ALA A 768 22.87 -5.01 8.67
C ALA A 768 21.48 -5.67 8.64
N SER A 769 20.96 -6.08 9.81
CA SER A 769 19.61 -6.63 9.94
C SER A 769 18.50 -5.66 9.51
N CYS A 770 18.80 -4.35 9.48
CA CYS A 770 17.86 -3.30 9.09
C CYS A 770 17.98 -2.85 7.61
N GLN A 771 18.94 -3.37 6.84
CA GLN A 771 19.02 -3.06 5.41
C GLN A 771 17.74 -3.39 4.62
N PRO A 772 17.00 -4.48 4.91
CA PRO A 772 15.77 -4.80 4.19
C PRO A 772 14.70 -3.70 4.27
N ILE A 773 14.56 -2.98 5.39
CA ILE A 773 13.57 -1.89 5.49
C ILE A 773 13.99 -0.67 4.65
N ILE A 774 15.28 -0.33 4.64
CA ILE A 774 15.82 0.75 3.79
C ILE A 774 15.57 0.43 2.32
N GLN A 775 15.93 -0.78 1.89
CA GLN A 775 15.76 -1.19 0.50
C GLN A 775 14.28 -1.22 0.10
N LYS A 776 13.39 -1.66 1.00
CA LYS A 776 11.94 -1.66 0.76
C LYS A 776 11.40 -0.24 0.57
N ILE A 777 11.85 0.73 1.37
CA ILE A 777 11.48 2.15 1.22
C ILE A 777 12.03 2.71 -0.10
N LYS A 778 13.32 2.48 -0.41
CA LYS A 778 13.94 2.91 -1.68
C LYS A 778 13.22 2.34 -2.91
N ASN A 779 12.99 1.03 -2.95
CA ASN A 779 12.28 0.36 -4.04
C ASN A 779 10.84 0.87 -4.19
N ARG A 780 10.19 1.21 -3.08
CA ARG A 780 8.83 1.75 -3.12
C ARG A 780 8.83 3.16 -3.70
N ILE A 781 9.77 4.00 -3.28
CA ILE A 781 9.95 5.35 -3.83
C ILE A 781 10.25 5.27 -5.33
N SER A 782 11.18 4.42 -5.77
CA SER A 782 11.53 4.29 -7.19
C SER A 782 10.40 3.70 -8.05
N SER A 783 9.53 2.88 -7.46
CA SER A 783 8.35 2.35 -8.17
C SER A 783 7.31 3.43 -8.51
N TRP A 784 7.34 4.56 -7.82
CA TRP A 784 6.49 5.69 -8.14
C TRP A 784 7.20 6.54 -9.19
N LYS A 785 6.52 6.80 -10.31
CA LYS A 785 7.00 7.74 -11.32
C LYS A 785 7.00 9.14 -10.71
N ASN A 786 8.08 9.53 -10.01
CA ASN A 786 8.17 10.74 -9.18
C ASN A 786 7.70 12.01 -9.91
N ARG A 787 7.87 12.04 -11.22
CA ARG A 787 7.46 13.15 -12.11
C ARG A 787 5.96 13.33 -12.26
N LEU A 788 5.17 12.30 -11.95
CA LEU A 788 3.71 12.34 -12.00
C LEU A 788 3.06 12.66 -10.64
N LEU A 789 3.85 12.90 -9.58
CA LEU A 789 3.30 13.12 -8.24
C LEU A 789 3.47 14.56 -7.79
N SER A 790 2.36 15.20 -7.41
CA SER A 790 2.41 16.51 -6.77
C SER A 790 3.07 16.42 -5.38
N LYS A 791 3.49 17.56 -4.82
CA LYS A 791 4.00 17.62 -3.44
C LYS A 791 2.96 17.15 -2.41
N ALA A 792 1.68 17.42 -2.67
CA ALA A 792 0.56 16.93 -1.86
C ALA A 792 0.44 15.39 -1.95
N GLY A 793 0.52 14.82 -3.15
CA GLY A 793 0.51 13.37 -3.36
C GLY A 793 1.70 12.67 -2.69
N ARG A 794 2.89 13.28 -2.74
CA ARG A 794 4.09 12.76 -2.06
C ARG A 794 3.94 12.79 -0.53
N LEU A 795 3.39 13.86 0.04
CA LEU A 795 3.07 13.93 1.47
C LEU A 795 2.12 12.82 1.90
N GLU A 796 1.08 12.57 1.10
CA GLU A 796 0.11 11.52 1.39
C GLU A 796 0.75 10.12 1.33
N LEU A 797 1.63 9.88 0.37
CA LEU A 797 2.38 8.61 0.27
C LEU A 797 3.37 8.40 1.42
N ILE A 798 4.02 9.47 1.90
CA ILE A 798 4.86 9.39 3.09
C ILE A 798 4.01 8.93 4.27
N ARG A 799 2.91 9.64 4.51
CA ARG A 799 2.02 9.42 5.66
C ARG A 799 1.35 8.04 5.63
N SER A 800 0.79 7.65 4.48
CA SER A 800 -0.03 6.45 4.35
C SER A 800 0.76 5.18 4.05
N VAL A 801 1.92 5.28 3.38
CA VAL A 801 2.69 4.13 2.92
C VAL A 801 4.08 4.07 3.55
N LEU A 802 4.93 5.09 3.35
CA LEU A 802 6.35 4.97 3.70
C LEU A 802 6.58 4.89 5.21
N THR A 803 5.96 5.77 5.99
CA THR A 803 6.08 5.76 7.45
C THR A 803 5.53 4.47 8.07
N SER A 804 4.54 3.83 7.44
CA SER A 804 3.94 2.58 7.93
C SER A 804 4.95 1.43 8.04
N TYR A 805 5.95 1.36 7.13
CA TYR A 805 6.99 0.33 7.19
C TYR A 805 7.82 0.46 8.47
N SER A 806 8.20 1.69 8.81
CA SER A 806 9.02 2.00 9.99
C SER A 806 8.23 1.85 11.28
N ILE A 807 6.95 2.24 11.28
CA ILE A 807 6.05 2.04 12.42
C ILE A 807 5.91 0.54 12.74
N TYR A 808 5.77 -0.30 11.72
CA TYR A 808 5.65 -1.75 11.91
C TYR A 808 6.86 -2.35 12.64
N TRP A 809 8.07 -1.94 12.27
CA TRP A 809 9.32 -2.34 12.95
C TRP A 809 9.43 -1.75 14.36
N SER A 810 9.03 -0.49 14.50
CA SER A 810 9.11 0.26 15.75
C SER A 810 8.24 -0.34 16.87
N HIS A 811 7.22 -1.11 16.53
CA HIS A 811 6.40 -1.83 17.52
C HIS A 811 7.09 -3.03 18.15
N ALA A 812 8.06 -3.66 17.48
CA ALA A 812 8.77 -4.83 18.01
C ALA A 812 10.16 -4.48 18.56
N PHE A 813 10.86 -3.51 17.97
CA PHE A 813 12.26 -3.23 18.29
C PHE A 813 12.50 -1.77 18.61
N LEU A 814 13.39 -1.52 19.56
CA LEU A 814 14.04 -0.21 19.70
C LEU A 814 15.12 -0.11 18.60
N LEU A 815 14.85 0.71 17.59
CA LEU A 815 15.68 0.83 16.39
C LEU A 815 16.95 1.66 16.64
N PRO A 816 18.07 1.34 15.97
CA PRO A 816 19.30 2.14 16.07
C PRO A 816 19.07 3.59 15.59
N ALA A 817 19.65 4.56 16.30
CA ALA A 817 19.49 5.99 15.98
C ALA A 817 19.95 6.35 14.55
N GLY A 818 21.06 5.76 14.09
CA GLY A 818 21.55 5.96 12.71
C GLY A 818 20.56 5.49 11.64
N LEU A 819 19.87 4.36 11.86
CA LEU A 819 18.82 3.89 10.95
C LEU A 819 17.64 4.87 10.90
N LEU A 820 17.20 5.35 12.06
CA LEU A 820 16.09 6.30 12.15
C LEU A 820 16.41 7.59 11.39
N HIS A 821 17.65 8.07 11.49
CA HIS A 821 18.16 9.20 10.72
C HIS A 821 18.19 8.91 9.21
N ASP A 822 18.69 7.74 8.81
CA ASP A 822 18.72 7.33 7.39
C ASP A 822 17.31 7.30 6.78
N ILE A 823 16.31 6.83 7.53
CA ILE A 823 14.91 6.81 7.06
C ILE A 823 14.34 8.24 6.98
N ASP A 824 14.49 9.06 8.01
CA ASP A 824 14.01 10.46 7.98
C ASP A 824 14.63 11.22 6.78
N LYS A 825 15.91 10.97 6.47
CA LYS A 825 16.58 11.52 5.28
C LYS A 825 15.95 11.06 3.96
N LEU A 826 15.60 9.78 3.84
CA LEU A 826 14.89 9.27 2.65
C LEU A 826 13.51 9.89 2.48
N LEU A 827 12.73 10.01 3.56
CA LEU A 827 11.41 10.63 3.54
C LEU A 827 11.49 12.12 3.18
N MET A 828 12.46 12.83 3.76
CA MET A 828 12.73 14.23 3.45
C MET A 828 13.09 14.43 1.98
N ASN A 829 14.04 13.64 1.47
CA ASN A 829 14.45 13.71 0.07
C ASN A 829 13.28 13.40 -0.87
N PHE A 830 12.47 12.39 -0.56
CA PHE A 830 11.29 12.07 -1.36
C PHE A 830 10.25 13.21 -1.35
N PHE A 831 10.01 13.85 -0.20
CA PHE A 831 9.08 14.97 -0.11
C PHE A 831 9.50 16.18 -0.95
N TRP A 832 10.81 16.47 -1.03
CA TRP A 832 11.34 17.63 -1.73
C TRP A 832 11.67 17.33 -3.20
N ASN A 833 12.48 16.31 -3.48
CA ASN A 833 12.98 15.98 -4.82
C ASN A 833 11.83 15.58 -5.75
N GLY A 834 11.46 16.50 -6.66
CA GLY A 834 10.30 16.43 -7.55
C GLY A 834 10.67 15.98 -8.96
N THR A 835 10.24 16.74 -9.97
CA THR A 835 10.38 16.45 -11.40
C THR A 835 11.79 16.58 -11.94
N ASP A 836 12.63 17.43 -11.33
CA ASP A 836 13.94 17.83 -11.86
C ASP A 836 14.98 18.01 -10.74
N GLY A 837 15.97 17.10 -10.69
CA GLY A 837 17.16 17.23 -9.85
C GLY A 837 16.96 17.27 -8.33
N LYS A 838 18.06 17.54 -7.59
CA LYS A 838 18.04 17.76 -6.14
C LYS A 838 17.28 19.05 -5.84
N ALA A 839 16.05 18.95 -5.36
CA ALA A 839 15.23 20.11 -5.03
C ALA A 839 15.73 20.76 -3.73
N MET A 840 15.66 22.09 -3.65
CA MET A 840 16.05 22.81 -2.45
C MET A 840 15.03 22.61 -1.31
N HIS A 841 15.53 22.26 -0.12
CA HIS A 841 14.68 22.07 1.06
C HIS A 841 14.31 23.44 1.66
N MET A 842 13.10 23.91 1.38
CA MET A 842 12.66 25.24 1.82
C MET A 842 12.30 25.30 3.31
N VAL A 843 11.81 24.19 3.87
CA VAL A 843 11.46 24.03 5.29
C VAL A 843 12.24 22.85 5.86
N ASN A 844 12.82 23.01 7.05
CA ASN A 844 13.55 21.92 7.71
C ASN A 844 12.62 20.76 8.11
N TRP A 845 13.16 19.55 8.18
CA TRP A 845 12.38 18.34 8.46
C TRP A 845 11.74 18.37 9.85
N ASP A 846 12.43 18.93 10.84
CA ASP A 846 11.91 19.07 12.21
C ASP A 846 10.64 19.91 12.28
N SER A 847 10.51 20.95 11.45
CA SER A 847 9.28 21.76 11.38
C SER A 847 8.17 21.04 10.62
N ILE A 848 8.52 20.28 9.58
CA ILE A 848 7.57 19.43 8.84
C ILE A 848 6.95 18.35 9.75
N CYS A 849 7.75 17.75 10.63
CA CYS A 849 7.34 16.69 11.56
C CYS A 849 6.53 17.18 12.79
N LYS A 850 6.12 18.45 12.81
CA LYS A 850 5.24 18.97 13.87
C LYS A 850 3.76 18.71 13.54
N PRO A 851 2.88 18.70 14.56
CA PRO A 851 1.45 18.81 14.33
C PRO A 851 1.09 20.04 13.51
N LYS A 852 -0.02 19.98 12.78
CA LYS A 852 -0.58 21.12 12.04
C LYS A 852 -0.82 22.33 12.92
N ASP A 853 -1.32 22.10 14.14
CA ASP A 853 -1.55 23.11 15.17
C ASP A 853 -0.27 23.74 15.71
N GLU A 854 0.90 23.25 15.34
CA GLU A 854 2.22 23.80 15.68
C GLU A 854 3.03 24.16 14.42
N GLY A 855 2.35 24.35 13.29
CA GLY A 855 2.95 24.80 12.03
C GLY A 855 3.62 23.72 11.19
N GLY A 856 3.39 22.43 11.48
CA GLY A 856 3.91 21.32 10.69
C GLY A 856 2.88 20.65 9.77
N LEU A 857 3.23 19.46 9.27
CA LEU A 857 2.43 18.71 8.29
C LEU A 857 1.82 17.41 8.85
N ASN A 858 1.79 17.24 10.18
CA ASN A 858 1.38 16.00 10.85
C ASN A 858 2.25 14.77 10.47
N LEU A 859 3.46 14.99 9.96
CA LEU A 859 4.47 13.93 9.92
C LEU A 859 5.04 13.73 11.32
N ARG A 860 5.66 12.59 11.58
CA ARG A 860 6.22 12.26 12.90
C ARG A 860 7.65 11.79 12.72
N HIS A 861 8.55 12.29 13.55
CA HIS A 861 9.88 11.68 13.66
C HIS A 861 9.73 10.23 14.09
N ILE A 862 10.34 9.35 13.31
CA ILE A 862 10.26 7.91 13.57
C ILE A 862 10.93 7.58 14.91
N ARG A 863 11.95 8.35 15.31
CA ARG A 863 12.61 8.23 16.61
C ARG A 863 11.67 8.38 17.79
N ASP A 864 10.85 9.43 17.79
CA ASP A 864 9.94 9.71 18.91
C ASP A 864 8.77 8.72 18.90
N TRP A 865 8.32 8.33 17.70
CA TRP A 865 7.33 7.28 17.54
C TRP A 865 7.82 5.92 18.04
N ASN A 866 9.09 5.57 17.79
CA ASN A 866 9.66 4.32 18.26
C ASN A 866 9.73 4.23 19.79
N LYS A 867 10.05 5.35 20.46
CA LYS A 867 9.93 5.44 21.93
C LYS A 867 8.48 5.25 22.39
N ALA A 868 7.52 5.89 21.74
CA ALA A 868 6.10 5.73 22.05
C ALA A 868 5.62 4.28 21.86
N CYS A 869 6.13 3.57 20.86
CA CYS A 869 5.86 2.15 20.68
C CYS A 869 6.44 1.28 21.80
N MET A 870 7.65 1.57 22.31
CA MET A 870 8.21 0.85 23.48
C MET A 870 7.39 1.10 24.75
N VAL A 871 6.91 2.34 24.96
CA VAL A 871 5.98 2.68 26.03
C VAL A 871 4.69 1.88 25.89
N LYS A 872 4.14 1.77 24.68
CA LYS A 872 2.96 0.95 24.42
C LYS A 872 3.17 -0.53 24.74
N GLN A 873 4.30 -1.12 24.34
CA GLN A 873 4.60 -2.52 24.68
C GLN A 873 4.64 -2.74 26.19
N LEU A 874 5.25 -1.81 26.93
CA LEU A 874 5.27 -1.88 28.39
C LEU A 874 3.86 -1.71 29.00
N TRP A 875 3.06 -0.79 28.49
CA TRP A 875 1.65 -0.61 28.87
C TRP A 875 0.84 -1.90 28.64
N ASP A 876 0.99 -2.52 27.46
CA ASP A 876 0.28 -3.75 27.10
C ASP A 876 0.66 -4.92 28.03
N ILE A 877 1.92 -5.01 28.49
CA ILE A 877 2.37 -6.00 29.49
C ILE A 877 1.70 -5.79 30.85
N LEU A 878 1.56 -4.53 31.28
CA LEU A 878 0.95 -4.20 32.57
C LEU A 878 -0.57 -4.43 32.57
N GLN A 879 -1.23 -4.07 31.47
CA GLN A 879 -2.69 -4.11 31.38
C GLN A 879 -3.23 -5.49 30.95
N ASN A 880 -2.56 -6.19 30.02
CA ASN A 880 -3.05 -7.44 29.45
C ASN A 880 -2.24 -8.65 29.94
N LYS A 881 -2.28 -8.87 31.25
CA LYS A 881 -1.58 -9.98 31.94
C LYS A 881 -1.96 -11.36 31.40
N SER A 882 -3.15 -11.51 30.78
CA SER A 882 -3.63 -12.76 30.17
C SER A 882 -3.01 -13.09 28.81
N SER A 883 -2.35 -12.15 28.14
CA SER A 883 -1.72 -12.41 26.84
C SER A 883 -0.50 -13.32 26.99
N LEU A 884 -0.29 -14.24 26.03
CA LEU A 884 0.81 -15.20 26.06
C LEU A 884 2.19 -14.55 26.24
N TRP A 885 2.44 -13.44 25.53
CA TRP A 885 3.67 -12.65 25.67
C TRP A 885 3.84 -12.06 27.07
N SER A 886 2.76 -11.54 27.68
CA SER A 886 2.83 -10.98 29.02
C SER A 886 3.06 -12.07 30.06
N GLN A 887 2.34 -13.21 29.97
CA GLN A 887 2.57 -14.38 30.82
C GLN A 887 4.01 -14.87 30.73
N TRP A 888 4.56 -14.95 29.52
CA TRP A 888 5.96 -15.30 29.30
C TRP A 888 6.92 -14.29 29.95
N VAL A 889 6.68 -12.98 29.79
CA VAL A 889 7.50 -11.94 30.43
C VAL A 889 7.44 -12.05 31.96
N PHE A 890 6.25 -12.24 32.53
CA PHE A 890 6.11 -12.40 33.98
C PHE A 890 6.84 -13.65 34.48
N ALA A 891 6.67 -14.78 33.79
CA ALA A 891 7.30 -16.05 34.17
C ALA A 891 8.83 -16.04 34.02
N ARG A 892 9.36 -15.42 32.95
CA ARG A 892 10.79 -15.42 32.63
C ARG A 892 11.58 -14.29 33.30
N TYR A 893 11.00 -13.08 33.37
CA TYR A 893 11.73 -11.88 33.76
C TYR A 893 11.30 -11.28 35.09
N LEU A 894 10.07 -11.52 35.55
CA LEU A 894 9.48 -10.80 36.69
C LEU A 894 9.04 -11.73 37.84
N THR A 895 9.57 -12.97 37.90
CA THR A 895 9.12 -13.99 38.87
C THR A 895 9.26 -13.56 40.34
N LYS A 896 10.32 -12.81 40.67
CA LYS A 896 10.64 -12.34 42.03
C LYS A 896 10.91 -10.84 42.12
N GLU A 897 10.86 -10.13 41.00
CA GLU A 897 11.26 -8.73 40.90
C GLU A 897 10.11 -7.92 40.29
N SER A 898 9.84 -6.75 40.86
CA SER A 898 8.92 -5.80 40.25
C SER A 898 9.47 -5.33 38.90
N ILE A 899 8.59 -5.15 37.93
CA ILE A 899 8.95 -4.58 36.63
C ILE A 899 9.66 -3.23 36.77
N TRP A 900 9.35 -2.48 37.83
CA TRP A 900 9.91 -1.18 38.17
C TRP A 900 11.37 -1.23 38.62
N GLU A 901 11.83 -2.37 39.15
CA GLU A 901 13.15 -2.52 39.78
C GLU A 901 14.06 -3.51 39.03
N VAL A 902 13.49 -4.40 38.19
CA VAL A 902 14.27 -5.42 37.48
C VAL A 902 15.45 -4.84 36.70
N SER A 903 16.63 -5.42 36.86
CA SER A 903 17.85 -5.00 36.17
C SER A 903 18.02 -5.70 34.81
N ALA A 904 18.57 -4.99 33.83
CA ALA A 904 18.81 -5.54 32.50
C ALA A 904 20.05 -6.45 32.50
N LYS A 905 19.84 -7.77 32.50
CA LYS A 905 20.93 -8.76 32.50
C LYS A 905 21.45 -9.05 31.09
N THR A 906 22.69 -9.53 30.94
CA THR A 906 23.25 -9.96 29.65
C THR A 906 22.40 -11.09 29.03
N SER A 907 21.87 -11.97 29.87
CA SER A 907 20.93 -13.06 29.53
C SER A 907 19.54 -12.61 29.08
N HIS A 908 19.19 -11.32 29.12
CA HIS A 908 17.91 -10.81 28.61
C HIS A 908 17.92 -10.52 27.11
N SER A 909 16.79 -10.66 26.43
CA SER A 909 16.70 -10.36 24.99
C SER A 909 16.85 -8.87 24.70
N ALA A 910 17.29 -8.53 23.48
CA ALA A 910 17.42 -7.14 23.05
C ALA A 910 16.06 -6.41 23.05
N ALA A 911 14.99 -7.12 22.71
CA ALA A 911 13.63 -6.59 22.75
C ALA A 911 13.21 -6.22 24.18
N TRP A 912 13.40 -7.13 25.15
CA TRP A 912 13.10 -6.84 26.56
C TRP A 912 13.91 -5.65 27.09
N LYS A 913 15.21 -5.60 26.79
CA LYS A 913 16.07 -4.45 27.14
C LYS A 913 15.56 -3.14 26.53
N GLY A 914 15.04 -3.18 25.31
CA GLY A 914 14.42 -2.03 24.66
C GLY A 914 13.16 -1.54 25.38
N ILE A 915 12.27 -2.46 25.77
CA ILE A 915 11.05 -2.18 26.53
C ILE A 915 11.39 -1.58 27.90
N LEU A 916 12.37 -2.14 28.61
CA LEU A 916 12.80 -1.63 29.92
C LEU A 916 13.29 -0.18 29.88
N LYS A 917 13.80 0.32 28.75
CA LYS A 917 14.20 1.73 28.62
C LYS A 917 13.01 2.69 28.67
N ALA A 918 11.79 2.24 28.34
CA ALA A 918 10.57 3.05 28.42
C ALA A 918 10.02 3.16 29.86
N ARG A 919 10.52 2.34 30.78
CA ARG A 919 9.98 2.13 32.13
C ARG A 919 9.89 3.40 32.96
N ARG A 920 11.00 4.11 33.13
CA ARG A 920 11.05 5.32 33.97
C ARG A 920 10.06 6.37 33.48
N TRP A 921 9.94 6.51 32.16
CA TRP A 921 9.02 7.46 31.55
C TRP A 921 7.56 7.04 31.76
N LEU A 922 7.21 5.77 31.52
CA LEU A 922 5.85 5.29 31.71
C LEU A 922 5.40 5.40 33.17
N ARG A 923 6.24 5.04 34.15
CA ARG A 923 5.92 5.11 35.59
C ARG A 923 5.40 6.48 36.02
N ASN A 924 5.95 7.56 35.45
CA ASN A 924 5.59 8.94 35.77
C ASN A 924 4.33 9.45 35.04
N ASN A 925 3.72 8.63 34.17
CA ASN A 925 2.57 9.04 33.35
C ASN A 925 1.37 8.10 33.51
N ILE A 926 1.39 7.22 34.51
CA ILE A 926 0.31 6.29 34.82
C ILE A 926 -0.08 6.40 36.29
N SER A 927 -1.28 5.97 36.62
CA SER A 927 -1.69 5.71 38.01
C SER A 927 -2.57 4.46 38.07
N TYR A 928 -2.66 3.83 39.23
CA TYR A 928 -3.69 2.81 39.47
C TYR A 928 -4.88 3.39 40.20
N VAL A 929 -6.08 2.92 39.83
CA VAL A 929 -7.32 3.11 40.57
C VAL A 929 -7.61 1.80 41.29
N ILE A 930 -7.75 1.90 42.61
CA ILE A 930 -7.85 0.76 43.51
C ILE A 930 -9.31 0.31 43.59
N SER A 931 -9.51 -0.99 43.41
CA SER A 931 -10.76 -1.68 43.69
C SER A 931 -10.49 -2.77 44.72
N SER A 932 -10.01 -3.94 44.31
CA SER A 932 -9.65 -5.02 45.24
C SER A 932 -8.24 -4.87 45.82
N GLY A 933 -7.34 -4.14 45.14
CA GLY A 933 -5.94 -3.99 45.52
C GLY A 933 -5.07 -5.23 45.29
N THR A 934 -5.64 -6.33 44.79
CA THR A 934 -4.97 -7.63 44.61
C THR A 934 -3.95 -7.62 43.47
N ASN A 935 -4.13 -6.73 42.49
CA ASN A 935 -3.27 -6.65 41.31
C ASN A 935 -2.19 -5.57 41.39
N ILE A 936 -2.16 -4.81 42.49
CA ILE A 936 -1.30 -3.64 42.70
C ILE A 936 -0.27 -3.97 43.77
N ASN A 937 1.01 -3.81 43.45
CA ASN A 937 2.09 -3.90 44.42
C ASN A 937 2.13 -2.65 45.31
N MET A 938 2.17 -2.87 46.62
CA MET A 938 2.15 -1.82 47.65
C MET A 938 3.26 -0.78 47.45
N TRP A 939 4.48 -1.22 47.13
CA TRP A 939 5.68 -0.37 47.22
C TRP A 939 6.05 0.30 45.90
N TYR A 940 5.96 -0.45 44.80
CA TYR A 940 6.57 -0.08 43.53
C TYR A 940 5.57 0.44 42.48
N ASP A 941 4.29 0.06 42.55
CA ASP A 941 3.29 0.56 41.61
C ASP A 941 2.87 2.01 41.94
N PRO A 942 2.63 2.87 40.94
CA PRO A 942 2.23 4.25 41.16
C PRO A 942 0.73 4.36 41.47
N TRP A 943 0.32 4.08 42.71
CA TRP A 943 -1.08 4.13 43.13
C TRP A 943 -1.38 5.22 44.17
N VAL A 944 -0.36 5.84 44.77
CA VAL A 944 -0.51 6.96 45.71
C VAL A 944 -0.35 8.27 44.94
N ASN A 945 -1.47 8.86 44.50
CA ASN A 945 -1.50 10.10 43.72
C ASN A 945 -0.55 10.08 42.50
N GLY A 946 -0.49 8.95 41.78
CA GLY A 946 0.39 8.76 40.62
C GLY A 946 1.88 8.54 40.94
N LYS A 947 2.22 8.32 42.21
CA LYS A 947 3.56 7.90 42.67
C LYS A 947 3.49 6.60 43.45
N SER A 948 4.60 5.87 43.50
CA SER A 948 4.72 4.71 44.38
C SER A 948 5.30 5.13 45.74
N ILE A 949 5.03 4.35 46.80
CA ILE A 949 5.60 4.61 48.13
C ILE A 949 7.14 4.68 48.05
N PHE A 950 7.75 3.76 47.29
CA PHE A 950 9.19 3.77 47.05
C PHE A 950 9.71 5.06 46.41
N GLN A 951 8.95 5.70 45.52
CA GLN A 951 9.36 6.99 44.92
C GLN A 951 9.29 8.16 45.91
N ILE A 952 8.44 8.08 46.93
CA ILE A 952 8.24 9.15 47.90
C ILE A 952 9.23 8.99 49.07
N PHE A 953 9.35 7.79 49.63
CA PHE A 953 10.07 7.54 50.88
C PHE A 953 11.29 6.60 50.75
N GLY A 954 11.52 6.01 49.57
CA GLY A 954 12.50 4.95 49.38
C GLY A 954 12.04 3.63 50.02
N ASP A 955 12.99 2.82 50.47
CA ASP A 955 12.70 1.52 51.12
C ASP A 955 12.39 1.65 52.62
N ARG A 956 12.44 2.87 53.20
CA ARG A 956 12.31 3.15 54.65
C ARG A 956 11.00 2.65 55.24
N VAL A 957 9.86 3.13 54.74
CA VAL A 957 8.52 2.71 55.21
C VAL A 957 8.33 1.20 55.15
N ARG A 958 8.88 0.55 54.11
CA ARG A 958 8.82 -0.91 53.96
C ARG A 958 9.68 -1.62 55.01
N GLN A 959 10.88 -1.12 55.28
CA GLN A 959 11.79 -1.66 56.29
C GLN A 959 11.23 -1.49 57.70
N ASP A 960 10.67 -0.32 58.02
CA ASP A 960 10.05 -0.02 59.31
C ASP A 960 8.85 -0.95 59.60
N LEU A 961 8.11 -1.36 58.57
CA LEU A 961 7.00 -2.32 58.68
C LEU A 961 7.45 -3.80 58.68
N GLY A 962 8.73 -4.09 58.47
CA GLY A 962 9.20 -5.46 58.26
C GLY A 962 8.56 -6.14 57.04
N ALA A 963 8.13 -5.36 56.05
CA ALA A 963 7.24 -5.86 55.01
C ALA A 963 7.96 -6.49 53.80
N PRO A 964 7.47 -7.63 53.27
CA PRO A 964 7.88 -8.22 52.00
C PRO A 964 7.73 -7.27 50.80
N LYS A 965 8.61 -7.43 49.81
CA LYS A 965 8.64 -6.61 48.58
C LYS A 965 7.47 -6.86 47.64
N ASP A 966 6.79 -8.00 47.77
CA ASP A 966 5.70 -8.46 46.91
C ASP A 966 4.30 -8.21 47.47
N TRP A 967 4.20 -7.65 48.69
CA TRP A 967 2.93 -7.25 49.32
C TRP A 967 2.03 -6.45 48.38
N LYS A 968 0.74 -6.75 48.46
CA LYS A 968 -0.32 -6.15 47.66
C LYS A 968 -1.04 -5.09 48.46
N VAL A 969 -1.70 -4.16 47.76
CA VAL A 969 -2.56 -3.17 48.39
C VAL A 969 -3.74 -3.84 49.11
N SER A 970 -4.20 -4.99 48.61
CA SER A 970 -5.27 -5.78 49.22
C SER A 970 -5.00 -6.21 50.67
N GLU A 971 -3.73 -6.34 51.09
CA GLU A 971 -3.38 -6.68 52.47
C GLU A 971 -3.84 -5.63 53.49
N PHE A 972 -4.12 -4.40 53.02
CA PHE A 972 -4.56 -3.27 53.83
C PHE A 972 -6.01 -2.85 53.53
N ILE A 973 -6.77 -3.69 52.83
CA ILE A 973 -8.18 -3.43 52.50
C ILE A 973 -9.03 -4.52 53.13
N ASN A 974 -9.96 -4.13 54.00
CA ASN A 974 -10.97 -5.03 54.53
C ASN A 974 -12.37 -4.43 54.30
N ASN A 975 -13.28 -5.21 53.72
CA ASN A 975 -14.65 -4.80 53.39
C ASN A 975 -14.76 -3.42 52.69
N GLY A 976 -13.83 -3.13 51.77
CA GLY A 976 -13.80 -1.86 51.03
C GLY A 976 -13.30 -0.66 51.83
N THR A 977 -12.71 -0.87 53.00
CA THR A 977 -12.13 0.17 53.87
C THR A 977 -10.65 -0.08 54.14
N TRP A 978 -9.91 1.00 54.39
CA TRP A 978 -8.47 0.93 54.68
C TRP A 978 -8.21 0.45 56.11
N CYS A 979 -7.50 -0.67 56.25
CA CYS A 979 -7.02 -1.24 57.51
C CYS A 979 -5.50 -1.10 57.61
N LEU A 980 -5.04 0.11 57.88
CA LEU A 980 -3.62 0.43 58.00
C LEU A 980 -3.15 0.28 59.47
N PRO A 981 -1.96 -0.31 59.74
CA PRO A 981 -1.41 -0.45 61.09
C PRO A 981 -1.12 0.90 61.75
N ASN A 982 -0.87 0.94 63.06
CA ASN A 982 -0.48 2.18 63.72
C ASN A 982 0.88 2.67 63.18
N PRO A 983 1.03 3.98 62.90
CA PRO A 983 2.27 4.51 62.34
C PRO A 983 3.39 4.45 63.38
N THR A 984 4.45 3.70 63.08
CA THR A 984 5.62 3.52 63.96
C THR A 984 6.81 4.40 63.57
N SER A 985 6.73 5.14 62.46
CA SER A 985 7.77 6.07 62.01
C SER A 985 7.21 7.40 61.49
N PRO A 986 8.00 8.49 61.48
CA PRO A 986 7.58 9.80 60.95
C PRO A 986 7.09 9.74 59.50
N ASP A 987 7.70 8.90 58.67
CA ASP A 987 7.29 8.72 57.27
C ASP A 987 5.88 8.11 57.17
N MET A 988 5.52 7.18 58.08
CA MET A 988 4.17 6.62 58.14
C MET A 988 3.12 7.62 58.60
N LEU A 989 3.46 8.48 59.58
CA LEU A 989 2.58 9.56 60.05
C LEU A 989 2.18 10.50 58.90
N LEU A 990 3.08 10.72 57.94
CA LEU A 990 2.81 11.52 56.73
C LEU A 990 2.05 10.72 55.65
N LEU A 991 2.37 9.43 55.48
CA LEU A 991 1.81 8.61 54.40
C LEU A 991 0.37 8.13 54.67
N TRP A 992 0.05 7.72 55.89
CA TRP A 992 -1.27 7.12 56.22
C TRP A 992 -2.46 8.04 55.97
N PRO A 993 -2.43 9.34 56.33
CA PRO A 993 -3.50 10.26 55.97
C PRO A 993 -3.71 10.34 54.45
N THR A 994 -2.62 10.32 53.68
CA THR A 994 -2.65 10.35 52.22
C THR A 994 -3.32 9.09 51.64
N ILE A 995 -3.00 7.91 52.17
CA ILE A 995 -3.62 6.65 51.71
C ILE A 995 -5.11 6.59 52.09
N ARG A 996 -5.46 6.99 53.32
CA ARG A 996 -6.87 7.01 53.78
C ARG A 996 -7.76 7.92 52.93
N ALA A 997 -7.20 8.98 52.35
CA ALA A 997 -7.93 9.87 51.44
C ALA A 997 -8.23 9.25 50.06
N ILE A 998 -7.58 8.15 49.69
CA ILE A 998 -7.79 7.48 48.39
C ILE A 998 -9.07 6.65 48.45
N THR A 999 -10.03 6.95 47.57
CA THR A 999 -11.28 6.20 47.46
C THR A 999 -11.08 4.83 46.84
N ILE A 1000 -11.56 3.79 47.51
CA ILE A 1000 -11.64 2.42 46.99
C ILE A 1000 -12.94 2.28 46.18
N LYS A 1001 -12.86 1.83 44.92
CA LYS A 1001 -14.04 1.69 44.05
C LYS A 1001 -14.67 0.30 44.15
N ASN A 1002 -16.00 0.23 44.06
CA ASN A 1002 -16.79 -1.03 44.04
C ASN A 1002 -16.71 -1.81 42.71
N ASN A 1003 -15.65 -1.63 41.91
CA ASN A 1003 -15.48 -2.35 40.65
C ASN A 1003 -14.92 -3.75 40.89
N SER A 1004 -15.18 -4.69 39.97
CA SER A 1004 -14.70 -6.07 40.08
C SER A 1004 -13.18 -6.24 39.84
N SER A 1005 -12.47 -5.21 39.36
CA SER A 1005 -11.01 -5.26 39.17
C SER A 1005 -10.31 -3.89 39.29
N ASP A 1006 -9.04 -3.94 39.69
CA ASP A 1006 -8.14 -2.78 39.71
C ASP A 1006 -7.89 -2.26 38.28
N MET A 1007 -7.81 -0.93 38.11
CA MET A 1007 -7.66 -0.31 36.79
C MET A 1007 -6.37 0.51 36.69
N LEU A 1008 -5.56 0.22 35.67
CA LEU A 1008 -4.45 1.08 35.27
C LEU A 1008 -5.00 2.25 34.41
N ILE A 1009 -4.72 3.49 34.81
CA ILE A 1009 -5.14 4.70 34.11
C ILE A 1009 -3.94 5.45 33.52
N TRP A 1010 -4.14 5.99 32.33
CA TRP A 1010 -3.22 6.93 31.69
C TRP A 1010 -3.46 8.33 32.25
N LEU A 1011 -2.43 9.03 32.73
CA LEU A 1011 -2.62 10.36 33.33
C LEU A 1011 -3.03 11.45 32.33
N HIS A 1012 -3.00 11.15 31.03
CA HIS A 1012 -3.41 12.05 29.96
C HIS A 1012 -4.64 11.50 29.22
N ASP A 1013 -5.20 12.29 28.29
CA ASP A 1013 -6.31 11.90 27.40
C ASP A 1013 -7.45 11.14 28.10
N ASN A 1014 -7.96 11.69 29.21
CA ASN A 1014 -9.10 11.17 29.98
C ASN A 1014 -8.93 9.71 30.44
N GLY A 1015 -7.73 9.29 30.82
CA GLY A 1015 -7.49 7.93 31.31
C GLY A 1015 -7.17 6.90 30.24
N LYS A 1016 -7.26 7.26 28.94
CA LYS A 1016 -7.16 6.30 27.83
C LYS A 1016 -5.79 6.35 27.16
N PHE A 1017 -5.04 5.26 27.27
CA PHE A 1017 -3.74 5.13 26.61
C PHE A 1017 -3.88 4.98 25.08
N SER A 1018 -3.03 5.67 24.34
CA SER A 1018 -2.75 5.38 22.94
C SER A 1018 -1.29 5.70 22.58
N ALA A 1019 -0.73 5.02 21.58
CA ALA A 1019 0.62 5.34 21.09
C ALA A 1019 0.72 6.79 20.57
N THR A 1020 -0.37 7.32 20.01
CA THR A 1020 -0.46 8.73 19.59
C THR A 1020 -0.36 9.67 20.79
N SER A 1021 -1.08 9.36 21.88
CA SER A 1021 -1.02 10.12 23.13
C SER A 1021 0.39 10.09 23.72
N ALA A 1022 0.98 8.90 23.83
CA ALA A 1022 2.35 8.74 24.33
C ALA A 1022 3.36 9.51 23.48
N TRP A 1023 3.27 9.45 22.15
CA TRP A 1023 4.09 10.26 21.26
C TRP A 1023 3.93 11.77 21.51
N ASN A 1024 2.70 12.23 21.73
CA ASN A 1024 2.41 13.64 21.98
C ASN A 1024 3.06 14.16 23.28
N GLN A 1025 3.24 13.27 24.27
CA GLN A 1025 3.93 13.58 25.53
C GLN A 1025 5.47 13.39 25.46
N ILE A 1026 5.96 12.52 24.57
CA ILE A 1026 7.41 12.27 24.39
C ILE A 1026 8.08 13.36 23.55
N ARG A 1027 7.39 13.86 22.53
CA ARG A 1027 7.93 14.86 21.61
C ARG A 1027 8.13 16.21 22.32
N ARG A 1028 8.99 17.05 21.74
CA ARG A 1028 9.04 18.47 22.10
C ARG A 1028 7.77 19.16 21.60
N ARG A 1029 6.99 19.76 22.51
CA ARG A 1029 5.79 20.55 22.19
C ARG A 1029 6.17 22.00 21.93
N ASN A 1030 5.55 22.60 20.92
CA ASN A 1030 5.67 24.02 20.63
C ASN A 1030 4.34 24.73 20.87
N ASN A 1031 4.40 26.06 20.89
CA ASN A 1031 3.21 26.91 20.98
C ASN A 1031 2.28 26.65 19.80
N LYS A 1032 0.98 26.87 20.03
CA LYS A 1032 -0.02 26.80 18.97
C LYS A 1032 0.32 27.81 17.88
N TRP A 1033 0.29 27.34 16.63
CA TRP A 1033 0.42 28.18 15.46
C TRP A 1033 -0.94 28.80 15.15
N ILE A 1034 -1.06 30.10 15.42
CA ILE A 1034 -2.31 30.88 15.34
C ILE A 1034 -2.97 30.72 13.96
N GLN A 1035 -2.15 30.65 12.91
CA GLN A 1035 -2.56 30.54 11.51
C GLN A 1035 -2.99 29.11 11.09
N SER A 1036 -2.94 28.10 11.99
CA SER A 1036 -3.29 26.70 11.70
C SER A 1036 -4.70 26.59 11.11
N SER A 1037 -5.69 27.24 11.74
CA SER A 1037 -7.09 27.13 11.32
C SER A 1037 -7.37 27.72 9.93
N TRP A 1038 -6.63 28.77 9.55
CA TRP A 1038 -6.74 29.38 8.22
C TRP A 1038 -5.96 28.64 7.14
N THR A 1039 -5.03 27.79 7.55
CA THR A 1039 -4.25 26.95 6.62
C THR A 1039 -4.92 25.60 6.39
N TRP A 1040 -5.45 24.97 7.44
CA TRP A 1040 -5.84 23.56 7.44
C TRP A 1040 -7.32 23.28 7.63
N ASP A 1041 -8.08 24.12 8.35
CA ASP A 1041 -9.46 23.83 8.77
C ASP A 1041 -10.49 24.27 7.73
N SER A 1042 -10.38 23.79 6.48
CA SER A 1042 -11.39 24.00 5.44
C SER A 1042 -11.19 23.07 4.22
N PRO A 1043 -12.23 22.75 3.42
CA PRO A 1043 -12.25 21.65 2.44
C PRO A 1043 -11.38 21.84 1.18
N CYS A 1044 -10.65 22.96 1.06
CA CYS A 1044 -9.72 23.14 -0.06
C CYS A 1044 -8.75 21.96 -0.18
N SER A 1045 -8.38 21.68 -1.44
CA SER A 1045 -7.41 20.62 -1.73
C SER A 1045 -6.09 20.84 -0.99
N GLN A 1046 -5.37 19.74 -0.74
CA GLN A 1046 -4.13 19.78 0.01
C GLN A 1046 -3.02 20.59 -0.67
N ARG A 1047 -3.13 20.84 -1.99
CA ARG A 1047 -2.23 21.72 -2.75
C ARG A 1047 -2.35 23.19 -2.30
N HIS A 1048 -3.58 23.71 -2.17
CA HIS A 1048 -3.87 25.05 -1.64
C HIS A 1048 -3.29 25.24 -0.24
N SER A 1049 -3.55 24.27 0.64
CA SER A 1049 -3.11 24.32 2.03
C SER A 1049 -1.58 24.31 2.14
N LEU A 1050 -0.88 23.50 1.32
CA LEU A 1050 0.58 23.44 1.32
C LEU A 1050 1.23 24.72 0.79
N CYS A 1051 0.65 25.32 -0.26
CA CYS A 1051 1.13 26.62 -0.77
C CYS A 1051 0.95 27.72 0.29
N THR A 1052 -0.24 27.79 0.89
CA THR A 1052 -0.53 28.74 1.98
C THR A 1052 0.38 28.55 3.18
N TRP A 1053 0.62 27.30 3.59
CA TRP A 1053 1.56 26.96 4.65
C TRP A 1053 2.98 27.47 4.35
N GLN A 1054 3.48 27.27 3.13
CA GLN A 1054 4.79 27.79 2.75
C GLN A 1054 4.83 29.31 2.68
N ALA A 1055 3.75 29.96 2.21
CA ALA A 1055 3.63 31.41 2.17
C ALA A 1055 3.73 32.01 3.56
N LEU A 1056 2.93 31.50 4.51
CA LEU A 1056 2.91 31.97 5.89
C LEU A 1056 4.21 31.70 6.64
N LEU A 1057 4.97 30.65 6.28
CA LEU A 1057 6.31 30.45 6.84
C LEU A 1057 7.39 31.34 6.19
N GLY A 1058 7.05 32.10 5.15
CA GLY A 1058 8.01 32.85 4.34
C GLY A 1058 8.99 31.93 3.60
N LYS A 1059 8.58 30.70 3.28
CA LYS A 1059 9.42 29.63 2.67
C LYS A 1059 8.95 29.26 1.27
N LEU A 1060 8.28 30.17 0.57
CA LEU A 1060 8.06 30.03 -0.86
C LEU A 1060 9.35 30.35 -1.64
N PRO A 1061 9.56 29.74 -2.81
CA PRO A 1061 10.71 29.98 -3.66
C PRO A 1061 10.62 31.32 -4.42
N THR A 1062 10.36 32.41 -3.69
CA THR A 1062 10.38 33.79 -4.20
C THR A 1062 11.82 34.23 -4.51
N MET A 1063 11.98 35.22 -5.37
CA MET A 1063 13.32 35.64 -5.80
C MET A 1063 14.20 36.13 -4.65
N ASP A 1064 13.65 36.88 -3.67
CA ASP A 1064 14.37 37.26 -2.45
C ASP A 1064 14.88 36.05 -1.65
N ASN A 1065 14.05 35.02 -1.51
CA ASN A 1065 14.40 33.79 -0.80
C ASN A 1065 15.43 32.94 -1.56
N MET A 1066 15.43 33.01 -2.88
CA MET A 1066 16.46 32.37 -3.73
C MET A 1066 17.80 33.06 -3.58
N GLN A 1067 17.83 34.40 -3.61
CA GLN A 1067 19.03 35.19 -3.37
C GLN A 1067 19.63 34.95 -1.97
N ARG A 1068 18.80 34.97 -0.92
CA ARG A 1068 19.24 34.64 0.47
C ARG A 1068 19.87 33.24 0.60
N ARG A 1069 19.61 32.36 -0.35
CA ARG A 1069 20.12 30.97 -0.38
C ARG A 1069 21.26 30.77 -1.38
N GLY A 1070 21.83 31.86 -1.88
CA GLY A 1070 23.02 31.85 -2.75
C GLY A 1070 22.72 31.60 -4.22
N ILE A 1071 21.46 31.76 -4.67
CA ILE A 1071 21.10 31.68 -6.09
C ILE A 1071 21.07 33.10 -6.67
N TYR A 1072 22.02 33.39 -7.56
CA TYR A 1072 22.16 34.69 -8.20
C TYR A 1072 21.13 34.86 -9.33
N ILE A 1073 20.04 35.56 -9.03
CA ILE A 1073 19.00 35.96 -9.99
C ILE A 1073 18.63 37.43 -9.77
N VAL A 1074 18.16 38.10 -10.83
CA VAL A 1074 17.63 39.46 -10.72
C VAL A 1074 16.28 39.41 -10.01
N ASN A 1075 16.17 40.14 -8.90
CA ASN A 1075 14.94 40.17 -8.12
C ASN A 1075 13.98 41.23 -8.67
N ARG A 1076 13.03 40.81 -9.51
CA ARG A 1076 12.00 41.70 -10.05
C ARG A 1076 10.67 40.94 -10.11
N CYS A 1077 9.63 41.51 -9.51
CA CYS A 1077 8.32 40.89 -9.47
C CYS A 1077 7.74 40.71 -10.87
N SER A 1078 7.43 39.47 -11.25
CA SER A 1078 6.85 39.13 -12.56
C SER A 1078 5.41 39.63 -12.76
N LEU A 1079 4.73 40.02 -11.68
CA LEU A 1079 3.35 40.51 -11.74
C LEU A 1079 3.28 42.00 -12.10
N CYS A 1080 4.00 42.87 -11.37
CA CYS A 1080 4.01 44.32 -11.62
C CYS A 1080 5.20 44.80 -12.47
N MET A 1081 6.28 44.01 -12.56
CA MET A 1081 7.53 44.38 -13.23
C MET A 1081 8.18 45.67 -12.68
N GLN A 1082 7.84 46.13 -11.49
CA GLN A 1082 8.38 47.39 -10.94
C GLN A 1082 9.25 47.18 -9.70
N ASN A 1083 8.79 46.38 -8.74
CA ASN A 1083 9.45 46.22 -7.44
C ASN A 1083 10.10 44.84 -7.30
N GLU A 1084 10.93 44.69 -6.25
CA GLU A 1084 11.50 43.40 -5.87
C GLU A 1084 10.42 42.41 -5.41
N GLU A 1085 10.57 41.14 -5.79
CA GLU A 1085 9.69 40.05 -5.38
C GLU A 1085 10.05 39.55 -3.97
N SER A 1086 9.15 39.82 -3.03
CA SER A 1086 9.07 39.16 -1.72
C SER A 1086 7.70 38.51 -1.54
N VAL A 1087 7.51 37.70 -0.50
CA VAL A 1087 6.19 37.11 -0.19
C VAL A 1087 5.13 38.20 0.05
N ASP A 1088 5.48 39.23 0.82
CA ASP A 1088 4.58 40.34 1.13
C ASP A 1088 4.26 41.18 -0.13
N HIS A 1089 5.28 41.46 -0.95
CA HIS A 1089 5.06 42.14 -2.23
C HIS A 1089 4.18 41.31 -3.16
N LEU A 1090 4.53 40.04 -3.37
CA LEU A 1090 3.81 39.16 -4.29
C LEU A 1090 2.32 39.05 -3.98
N TYR A 1091 1.96 38.94 -2.70
CA TYR A 1091 0.56 38.71 -2.32
C TYR A 1091 -0.25 39.96 -2.05
N PHE A 1092 0.34 41.05 -1.54
CA PHE A 1092 -0.45 42.21 -1.11
C PHE A 1092 0.11 43.57 -1.52
N ALA A 1093 1.44 43.78 -1.58
CA ALA A 1093 1.99 45.09 -1.94
C ALA A 1093 2.15 45.31 -3.46
N CYS A 1094 2.05 44.26 -4.27
CA CYS A 1094 2.04 44.34 -5.72
C CYS A 1094 0.70 44.89 -6.21
N ASP A 1095 0.70 45.90 -7.09
CA ASP A 1095 -0.53 46.52 -7.61
C ASP A 1095 -1.51 45.50 -8.22
N TYR A 1096 -0.96 44.49 -8.91
CA TYR A 1096 -1.74 43.41 -9.50
C TYR A 1096 -2.50 42.60 -8.43
N SER A 1097 -1.81 42.14 -7.39
CA SER A 1097 -2.39 41.33 -6.31
C SER A 1097 -3.24 42.16 -5.35
N SER A 1098 -2.84 43.40 -5.08
CA SER A 1098 -3.56 44.37 -4.24
C SER A 1098 -4.95 44.66 -4.80
N TRP A 1099 -5.06 44.82 -6.12
CA TRP A 1099 -6.35 44.97 -6.80
C TRP A 1099 -7.25 43.73 -6.58
N ILE A 1100 -6.71 42.52 -6.76
CA ILE A 1100 -7.47 41.27 -6.56
C ILE A 1100 -8.01 41.19 -5.13
N TRP A 1101 -7.17 41.48 -4.13
CA TRP A 1101 -7.61 41.46 -2.73
C TRP A 1101 -8.61 42.57 -2.40
N LYS A 1102 -8.48 43.76 -2.97
CA LYS A 1102 -9.48 44.84 -2.82
C LYS A 1102 -10.86 44.38 -3.30
N GLU A 1103 -10.94 43.70 -4.45
CA GLU A 1103 -12.21 43.19 -4.98
C GLU A 1103 -12.78 42.01 -4.16
N ILE A 1104 -11.91 41.17 -3.59
CA ILE A 1104 -12.34 40.11 -2.64
C ILE A 1104 -12.87 40.72 -1.35
N LEU A 1105 -12.17 41.71 -0.78
CA LEU A 1105 -12.53 42.38 0.48
C LEU A 1105 -13.86 43.14 0.36
N LYS A 1106 -14.11 43.83 -0.76
CA LYS A 1106 -15.39 44.49 -1.06
C LYS A 1106 -16.58 43.52 -1.00
N ARG A 1107 -16.41 42.29 -1.51
CA ARG A 1107 -17.47 41.27 -1.49
C ARG A 1107 -17.81 40.78 -0.08
N PHE A 1108 -16.88 40.94 0.86
CA PHE A 1108 -17.09 40.73 2.30
C PHE A 1108 -17.52 42.00 3.06
N ASP A 1109 -17.92 43.08 2.38
CA ASP A 1109 -18.27 44.39 2.95
C ASP A 1109 -17.09 45.19 3.57
N PHE A 1110 -15.84 44.84 3.26
CA PHE A 1110 -14.69 45.63 3.72
C PHE A 1110 -14.32 46.73 2.72
N GLN A 1111 -14.61 47.98 3.06
CA GLN A 1111 -14.21 49.16 2.28
C GLN A 1111 -12.79 49.64 2.64
N ARG A 1112 -11.80 48.78 2.45
CA ARG A 1112 -10.39 49.12 2.69
C ARG A 1112 -9.47 48.45 1.68
N LEU A 1113 -8.26 48.99 1.54
CA LEU A 1113 -7.17 48.30 0.86
C LEU A 1113 -6.63 47.14 1.73
N PRO A 1114 -6.08 46.08 1.12
CA PRO A 1114 -5.36 45.05 1.86
C PRO A 1114 -4.14 45.66 2.55
N ARG A 1115 -3.76 45.12 3.71
CA ARG A 1115 -2.49 45.45 4.36
C ARG A 1115 -1.34 44.86 3.53
N PRO A 1116 -0.20 45.56 3.40
CA PRO A 1116 0.91 45.12 2.52
C PRO A 1116 1.66 43.88 3.04
N ASN A 1117 1.39 43.43 4.27
CA ASN A 1117 2.03 42.29 4.91
C ASN A 1117 1.04 41.13 5.08
N LEU A 1118 1.45 39.92 4.67
CA LEU A 1118 0.61 38.73 4.69
C LEU A 1118 0.11 38.36 6.10
N HIS A 1119 0.95 38.50 7.12
CA HIS A 1119 0.59 38.16 8.50
C HIS A 1119 -0.39 39.17 9.08
N HIS A 1120 -0.15 40.47 8.88
CA HIS A 1120 -1.06 41.52 9.35
C HIS A 1120 -2.44 41.44 8.68
N GLU A 1121 -2.48 41.17 7.37
CA GLU A 1121 -3.77 40.98 6.68
C GLU A 1121 -4.51 39.75 7.20
N LEU A 1122 -3.80 38.63 7.42
CA LEU A 1122 -4.41 37.44 8.00
C LEU A 1122 -4.91 37.69 9.42
N GLU A 1123 -4.17 38.42 10.27
CA GLU A 1123 -4.62 38.77 11.63
C GLU A 1123 -5.91 39.61 11.60
N MET A 1124 -6.00 40.59 10.70
CA MET A 1124 -7.22 41.38 10.50
C MET A 1124 -8.42 40.50 10.08
N LEU A 1125 -8.20 39.55 9.15
CA LEU A 1125 -9.22 38.60 8.74
C LEU A 1125 -9.61 37.66 9.89
N MET A 1126 -8.65 37.20 10.69
CA MET A 1126 -8.90 36.38 11.87
C MET A 1126 -9.75 37.09 12.92
N GLN A 1127 -9.50 38.38 13.15
CA GLN A 1127 -10.30 39.21 14.06
C GLN A 1127 -11.72 39.41 13.51
N SER A 1128 -11.83 39.66 12.20
CA SER A 1128 -13.10 39.91 11.52
C SER A 1128 -13.99 38.65 11.41
N PHE A 1129 -13.37 37.47 11.33
CA PHE A 1129 -14.04 36.16 11.21
C PHE A 1129 -13.72 35.24 12.41
N SER A 1130 -13.91 35.76 13.63
CA SER A 1130 -13.59 35.05 14.88
C SER A 1130 -14.60 33.96 15.26
N ARG A 1131 -15.88 34.09 14.85
CA ARG A 1131 -16.93 33.10 15.12
C ARG A 1131 -16.86 31.94 14.12
N LYS A 1132 -16.94 30.69 14.60
CA LYS A 1132 -17.07 29.54 13.70
C LYS A 1132 -18.44 29.59 13.02
N GLY A 1133 -18.45 29.54 11.69
CA GLY A 1133 -19.67 29.58 10.90
C GLY A 1133 -19.39 29.54 9.40
N PRO A 1134 -20.45 29.48 8.57
CA PRO A 1134 -20.34 29.38 7.10
C PRO A 1134 -19.49 30.49 6.47
N LEU A 1135 -19.61 31.75 6.94
CA LEU A 1135 -18.80 32.87 6.42
C LEU A 1135 -17.31 32.73 6.72
N THR A 1136 -16.96 32.31 7.94
CA THR A 1136 -15.57 32.06 8.32
C THR A 1136 -14.98 30.92 7.47
N GLN A 1137 -15.78 29.91 7.15
CA GLN A 1137 -15.37 28.83 6.26
C GLN A 1137 -15.13 29.34 4.83
N LEU A 1138 -16.05 30.15 4.30
CA LEU A 1138 -15.94 30.81 3.00
C LEU A 1138 -14.68 31.69 2.92
N ALA A 1139 -14.44 32.53 3.92
CA ALA A 1139 -13.25 33.39 3.99
C ALA A 1139 -11.94 32.57 3.97
N ARG A 1140 -11.88 31.46 4.71
CA ARG A 1140 -10.73 30.54 4.68
C ARG A 1140 -10.53 29.85 3.34
N ILE A 1141 -11.62 29.51 2.63
CA ILE A 1141 -11.55 28.93 1.28
C ILE A 1141 -10.94 29.96 0.33
N ILE A 1142 -11.56 31.14 0.25
CA ILE A 1142 -11.17 32.20 -0.68
C ILE A 1142 -9.74 32.63 -0.42
N PHE A 1143 -9.36 32.80 0.85
CA PHE A 1143 -7.99 33.16 1.21
C PHE A 1143 -6.96 32.18 0.61
N ARG A 1144 -7.21 30.88 0.73
CA ARG A 1144 -6.28 29.85 0.24
C ARG A 1144 -6.30 29.71 -1.29
N CYS A 1145 -7.47 29.86 -1.91
CA CYS A 1145 -7.59 29.90 -3.37
C CYS A 1145 -6.86 31.11 -3.95
N ALA A 1146 -6.98 32.30 -3.35
CA ALA A 1146 -6.26 33.50 -3.76
C ALA A 1146 -4.74 33.33 -3.66
N ILE A 1147 -4.24 32.83 -2.52
CA ILE A 1147 -2.81 32.55 -2.34
C ILE A 1147 -2.28 31.55 -3.38
N TRP A 1148 -3.06 30.52 -3.72
CA TRP A 1148 -2.67 29.52 -4.72
C TRP A 1148 -2.66 30.09 -6.15
N TRP A 1149 -3.71 30.79 -6.56
CA TRP A 1149 -3.82 31.30 -7.93
C TRP A 1149 -2.87 32.45 -8.23
N ILE A 1150 -2.62 33.34 -7.27
CA ILE A 1150 -1.57 34.37 -7.40
C ILE A 1150 -0.20 33.72 -7.54
N TRP A 1151 0.10 32.68 -6.76
CA TRP A 1151 1.34 31.92 -6.89
C TRP A 1151 1.45 31.22 -8.25
N LYS A 1152 0.35 30.61 -8.70
CA LYS A 1152 0.28 29.90 -9.97
C LYS A 1152 0.49 30.85 -11.15
N GLU A 1153 -0.13 32.03 -11.13
CA GLU A 1153 0.08 33.07 -12.15
C GLU A 1153 1.55 33.50 -12.20
N ARG A 1154 2.15 33.82 -11.06
CA ARG A 1154 3.58 34.15 -10.96
C ARG A 1154 4.46 33.05 -11.58
N CYS A 1155 4.16 31.78 -11.29
CA CYS A 1155 4.87 30.66 -11.91
C CYS A 1155 4.62 30.56 -13.42
N GLY A 1156 3.38 30.76 -13.89
CA GLY A 1156 3.00 30.75 -15.30
C GLY A 1156 3.75 31.80 -16.11
N ARG A 1157 3.90 33.02 -15.57
CA ARG A 1157 4.67 34.09 -16.24
C ARG A 1157 6.14 33.76 -16.39
N ILE A 1158 6.74 33.13 -15.38
CA ILE A 1158 8.18 32.86 -15.34
C ILE A 1158 8.55 31.61 -16.14
N PHE A 1159 7.74 30.56 -16.09
CA PHE A 1159 8.10 29.25 -16.62
C PHE A 1159 7.30 28.84 -17.87
N GLU A 1160 6.10 29.40 -18.06
CA GLU A 1160 5.17 28.98 -19.13
C GLU A 1160 4.89 30.09 -20.14
N CYS A 1161 5.48 31.28 -19.97
CA CYS A 1161 5.20 32.49 -20.76
C CYS A 1161 3.69 32.81 -20.86
N HIS A 1162 2.92 32.42 -19.85
CA HIS A 1162 1.48 32.57 -19.79
C HIS A 1162 1.12 33.74 -18.88
N ASN A 1163 0.29 34.67 -19.37
CA ASN A 1163 -0.11 35.87 -18.64
C ASN A 1163 -1.64 35.96 -18.58
N MET A 1164 -2.21 35.91 -17.39
CA MET A 1164 -3.61 36.24 -17.15
C MET A 1164 -3.76 37.67 -16.64
N ASN A 1165 -4.82 38.35 -17.06
CA ASN A 1165 -5.16 39.65 -16.50
C ASN A 1165 -5.79 39.51 -15.09
N LYS A 1166 -5.82 40.61 -14.34
CA LYS A 1166 -6.28 40.64 -12.94
C LYS A 1166 -7.73 40.15 -12.76
N ALA A 1167 -8.60 40.40 -13.74
CA ALA A 1167 -10.00 39.96 -13.71
C ALA A 1167 -10.14 38.45 -13.97
N GLN A 1168 -9.36 37.88 -14.88
CA GLN A 1168 -9.32 36.43 -15.16
C GLN A 1168 -8.87 35.65 -13.91
N ILE A 1169 -7.84 36.10 -13.20
CA ILE A 1169 -7.41 35.46 -11.95
C ILE A 1169 -8.48 35.52 -10.87
N LEU A 1170 -9.16 36.66 -10.72
CA LEU A 1170 -10.28 36.77 -9.77
C LEU A 1170 -11.38 35.75 -10.10
N ILE A 1171 -11.73 35.58 -11.38
CA ILE A 1171 -12.71 34.58 -11.83
C ILE A 1171 -12.27 33.17 -11.44
N GLU A 1172 -11.02 32.79 -11.71
CA GLU A 1172 -10.49 31.47 -11.35
C GLU A 1172 -10.52 31.22 -9.83
N ILE A 1173 -10.14 32.22 -9.02
CA ILE A 1173 -10.21 32.14 -7.54
C ILE A 1173 -11.65 31.88 -7.09
N LEU A 1174 -12.62 32.61 -7.63
CA LEU A 1174 -14.03 32.49 -7.25
C LEU A 1174 -14.61 31.13 -7.67
N GLN A 1175 -14.28 30.66 -8.86
CA GLN A 1175 -14.72 29.36 -9.37
C GLN A 1175 -14.17 28.19 -8.56
N ASP A 1176 -12.87 28.22 -8.25
CA ASP A 1176 -12.22 27.18 -7.44
C ASP A 1176 -12.76 27.20 -5.99
N SER A 1177 -13.01 28.39 -5.45
CA SER A 1177 -13.64 28.56 -4.14
C SER A 1177 -15.04 27.94 -4.10
N ARG A 1178 -15.86 28.16 -5.14
CA ARG A 1178 -17.19 27.56 -5.28
C ARG A 1178 -17.13 26.03 -5.33
N SER A 1179 -16.23 25.48 -6.13
CA SER A 1179 -16.01 24.02 -6.22
C SER A 1179 -15.64 23.41 -4.86
N CYS A 1180 -14.87 24.13 -4.04
CA CYS A 1180 -14.53 23.71 -2.68
C CYS A 1180 -15.74 23.78 -1.72
N MET A 1181 -16.69 24.70 -1.94
CA MET A 1181 -17.88 24.88 -1.10
C MET A 1181 -18.99 23.88 -1.34
N GLU A 1182 -19.23 23.50 -2.60
CA GLU A 1182 -20.28 22.54 -3.00
C GLU A 1182 -20.08 21.14 -2.36
N GLN A 1183 -18.93 20.90 -1.71
CA GLN A 1183 -18.61 19.65 -1.02
C GLN A 1183 -19.06 19.58 0.45
N GLU A 1184 -19.46 20.68 1.10
CA GLU A 1184 -19.74 20.68 2.55
C GLU A 1184 -21.02 21.42 3.01
N LEU A 1185 -21.53 22.40 2.27
CA LEU A 1185 -22.55 23.30 2.82
C LEU A 1185 -23.98 22.80 2.60
N ASN A 1186 -24.67 22.44 3.68
CA ASN A 1186 -26.12 22.36 3.71
C ASN A 1186 -26.67 23.78 3.84
N THR A 1187 -27.20 24.35 2.76
CA THR A 1187 -27.57 25.77 2.64
C THR A 1187 -28.86 26.14 3.38
N GLU A 1188 -29.54 25.18 4.00
CA GLU A 1188 -30.87 25.34 4.60
C GLU A 1188 -30.90 26.25 5.86
N HIS A 1189 -29.76 26.55 6.49
CA HIS A 1189 -29.69 27.29 7.76
C HIS A 1189 -28.90 28.61 7.73
N LEU A 1190 -28.64 29.18 6.54
CA LEU A 1190 -27.91 30.47 6.43
C LEU A 1190 -28.78 31.68 6.80
N THR A 1191 -28.23 32.63 7.55
CA THR A 1191 -28.86 33.93 7.83
C THR A 1191 -28.97 34.79 6.54
N ARG A 1192 -29.81 35.83 6.53
CA ARG A 1192 -30.02 36.70 5.36
C ARG A 1192 -28.72 37.38 4.89
N ARG A 1193 -27.88 37.85 5.83
CA ARG A 1193 -26.57 38.45 5.54
C ARG A 1193 -25.60 37.42 4.95
N GLU A 1194 -25.60 36.20 5.47
CA GLU A 1194 -24.79 35.12 4.93
C GLU A 1194 -25.24 34.79 3.51
N LYS A 1195 -26.55 34.61 3.28
CA LYS A 1195 -27.09 34.39 1.94
C LYS A 1195 -26.68 35.49 0.96
N ASP A 1196 -26.72 36.76 1.34
CA ASP A 1196 -26.30 37.87 0.49
C ASP A 1196 -24.81 37.81 0.13
N ILE A 1197 -23.93 37.61 1.12
CA ILE A 1197 -22.49 37.47 0.88
C ILE A 1197 -22.21 36.23 0.01
N PHE A 1198 -22.80 35.08 0.33
CA PHE A 1198 -22.70 33.88 -0.50
C PHE A 1198 -23.21 34.12 -1.92
N THR A 1199 -24.29 34.90 -2.09
CA THR A 1199 -24.80 35.31 -3.41
C THR A 1199 -23.80 36.19 -4.15
N ARG A 1200 -23.11 37.15 -3.50
CA ARG A 1200 -22.06 37.96 -4.15
C ARG A 1200 -20.84 37.14 -4.59
N PHE A 1201 -20.63 35.98 -3.98
CA PHE A 1201 -19.65 34.98 -4.41
C PHE A 1201 -20.22 33.93 -5.38
N ASN A 1202 -21.55 33.87 -5.59
CA ASN A 1202 -22.26 32.90 -6.46
C ASN A 1202 -22.89 33.49 -7.73
N PHE A 1203 -23.24 34.79 -7.76
CA PHE A 1203 -23.88 35.45 -8.90
C PHE A 1203 -22.82 36.08 -9.82
N SER A 1204 -22.83 35.59 -11.08
CA SER A 1204 -22.53 36.30 -12.31
C SER A 1204 -21.32 37.25 -12.36
N ILE A 1205 -20.37 36.87 -13.23
CA ILE A 1205 -19.30 37.66 -13.86
C ILE A 1205 -19.88 38.78 -14.77
N ARG A 1206 -21.00 39.41 -14.41
CA ARG A 1206 -21.56 40.54 -15.15
C ARG A 1206 -21.51 41.78 -14.27
N GLN A 1207 -20.37 42.49 -14.31
CA GLN A 1207 -20.28 43.96 -14.32
C GLN A 1207 -18.89 44.54 -14.02
N GLU A 1208 -17.91 43.76 -13.53
CA GLU A 1208 -16.58 44.34 -13.18
C GLU A 1208 -15.53 44.27 -14.30
N SER A 1209 -15.96 44.29 -15.56
CA SER A 1209 -15.08 44.45 -16.74
C SER A 1209 -15.31 45.76 -17.51
N LEU A 1210 -15.91 46.76 -16.86
CA LEU A 1210 -16.00 48.13 -17.36
C LEU A 1210 -15.41 49.06 -16.29
N GLU A 1211 -14.07 49.06 -16.23
CA GLU A 1211 -13.15 50.20 -16.01
C GLU A 1211 -11.69 49.73 -15.96
#